data_AF-A0A2V7QVB3-F1
#
_entry.id   AF-A0A2V7QVB3-F1
#
_cell.length_a   1.000
_cell.length_b   1.000
_cell.length_c   1.000
_cell.angle_alpha   90.00
_cell.angle_beta   90.00
_cell.angle_gamma   90.00
#
_symmetry.space_group_name_H-M   'P 1'
#
loop_
_entity.id
_entity.type
_entity.pdbx_description
1 polymer ?
#
loop_
_entity_poly.entity_id
_entity_poly.type
_entity_poly.pdbx_seq_one_letter_code
_entity_poly.pdbx_strand_id
1 'polypeptide(L)'
;MAVGPKRFAAAAVVIAIVAACDAPAPTGPMPQASVSGTGTTIAGQLIAFASSRDAGLFQVFVMKANGSKLTQLTNQPSYTARPDWSHDGKRITFTTCRPWDNSCEIYVMNANGSAQTNLTNNFYTDHMSVWSPDDRKIAFASDRDGNMEIYVMNADGSNQVRLTYNDANDVYPGWSPDGSKITFQTNRDGNDEIYVMNADGTSPVNLSRNPANDADPRWSPLGKKIAFDSDRDGNPEIYVMNSDGSKQTRLTRNPGSDYGPAWSPDGELIAFAADREGNFNFEIYVMESDGSGQTRITNNPAYDADPAWTNTTFQTIPEPDRSRCIPSGTQEDINLRLRQPGDVAVLCAGAVFDLTSPVVFTADGQQVHTEGFPADDRRARLRLASPYAATAVYMLNHSNTALSNVIVDGNQPSLGQANGQALILAGGAGSGEVIRNIRALESRTWAVLQLFESLDGGISRCTNQLVENSEFRSSYGSGIAVACTNSVVRNNTITDIGSVGIIIFGAPGSLVEGNVVRAETQPMFTGINLVDYIVYAGAYTGVRVHANVIDAAGATIRVAMPMGYRVFFCVDPNDPTDYTFFGATVTDNILRGAYMGYGFAVDGVRDWTVTGNQDFATHSGTPFAVCNGLTPSPPAGFQIHRARSQGTFQPQFVDAILESAVWAIND
;
A
#
# COMPACT_ATOMS: atom_id res chain seq x y z
N MET A 1 52.52 -11.97 3.06
CA MET A 1 51.48 -13.01 3.08
C MET A 1 50.18 -12.35 2.68
N ALA A 2 49.66 -12.76 1.53
CA ALA A 2 48.49 -12.22 0.88
C ALA A 2 47.29 -13.11 1.20
N VAL A 3 46.13 -12.51 1.49
CA VAL A 3 44.80 -13.09 1.20
C VAL A 3 43.92 -11.91 0.77
N GLY A 4 43.57 -11.87 -0.52
CA GLY A 4 42.80 -10.78 -1.14
C GLY A 4 41.29 -10.99 -1.07
N PRO A 5 40.48 -9.97 -1.41
CA PRO A 5 39.03 -10.09 -1.46
C PRO A 5 38.60 -10.67 -2.82
N LYS A 6 37.90 -11.80 -2.80
CA LYS A 6 37.10 -12.31 -3.92
C LYS A 6 35.66 -12.51 -3.44
N ARG A 7 34.78 -11.55 -3.71
CA ARG A 7 33.31 -11.70 -3.73
C ARG A 7 32.75 -10.72 -4.77
N PHE A 8 32.73 -11.14 -6.02
CA PHE A 8 32.02 -10.47 -7.12
C PHE A 8 31.28 -11.56 -7.90
N ALA A 9 29.94 -11.49 -7.90
CA ALA A 9 29.06 -12.10 -8.93
C ALA A 9 27.59 -11.64 -8.78
N ALA A 10 27.09 -11.33 -7.57
CA ALA A 10 25.69 -10.90 -7.38
C ALA A 10 25.47 -9.36 -7.44
N ALA A 11 26.52 -8.58 -7.72
CA ALA A 11 26.53 -7.12 -7.52
C ALA A 11 26.25 -6.29 -8.78
N ALA A 12 26.10 -6.91 -9.96
CA ALA A 12 25.95 -6.15 -11.21
C ALA A 12 24.62 -5.38 -11.32
N VAL A 13 23.55 -5.84 -10.66
CA VAL A 13 22.25 -5.13 -10.63
C VAL A 13 22.11 -4.23 -9.38
N VAL A 14 22.89 -4.49 -8.32
CA VAL A 14 22.85 -3.72 -7.06
C VAL A 14 23.74 -2.46 -7.11
N ILE A 15 24.78 -2.44 -7.96
CA ILE A 15 25.74 -1.31 -8.03
C ILE A 15 25.25 -0.11 -8.86
N ALA A 16 24.11 -0.20 -9.57
CA ALA A 16 23.58 0.93 -10.36
C ALA A 16 22.75 1.96 -9.55
N ILE A 17 22.71 1.88 -8.21
CA ILE A 17 21.76 2.67 -7.38
C ILE A 17 22.31 4.05 -6.93
N VAL A 18 23.55 4.44 -7.25
CA VAL A 18 24.16 5.68 -6.67
C VAL A 18 24.62 6.75 -7.67
N ALA A 19 24.42 6.60 -8.99
CA ALA A 19 24.99 7.59 -9.93
C ALA A 19 24.14 7.85 -11.20
N ALA A 20 22.97 8.48 -11.08
CA ALA A 20 22.34 9.21 -12.20
C ALA A 20 21.08 10.00 -11.79
N CYS A 21 21.18 10.92 -10.81
CA CYS A 21 20.27 12.07 -10.78
C CYS A 21 20.94 13.18 -11.60
N ASP A 22 20.52 13.38 -12.85
CA ASP A 22 20.58 14.64 -13.64
C ASP A 22 20.75 14.37 -15.15
N ALA A 23 19.64 14.06 -15.86
CA ALA A 23 19.55 14.29 -17.30
C ALA A 23 18.08 14.53 -17.73
N PRO A 24 17.78 15.49 -18.64
CA PRO A 24 16.41 15.78 -19.06
C PRO A 24 15.90 14.82 -20.15
N ALA A 25 14.60 14.53 -20.10
CA ALA A 25 13.89 13.63 -21.01
C ALA A 25 13.75 14.20 -22.45
N PRO A 26 13.84 13.37 -23.51
CA PRO A 26 13.40 13.74 -24.84
C PRO A 26 11.87 13.66 -24.97
N THR A 27 11.27 14.68 -25.57
CA THR A 27 9.82 14.76 -25.85
C THR A 27 9.52 14.45 -27.31
N GLY A 28 8.81 13.36 -27.58
CA GLY A 28 8.21 13.07 -28.89
C GLY A 28 7.18 11.94 -28.80
N PRO A 29 6.03 12.01 -29.49
CA PRO A 29 5.07 10.90 -29.53
C PRO A 29 5.60 9.77 -30.43
N MET A 30 5.46 8.51 -30.00
CA MET A 30 5.88 7.36 -30.80
C MET A 30 4.77 6.78 -31.70
N PRO A 31 5.13 6.26 -32.89
CA PRO A 31 4.24 5.51 -33.77
C PRO A 31 3.91 4.13 -33.22
N GLN A 32 2.74 3.60 -33.53
CA GLN A 32 2.36 2.21 -33.28
C GLN A 32 3.22 1.26 -34.13
N ALA A 33 4.11 0.49 -33.50
CA ALA A 33 4.80 -0.61 -34.15
C ALA A 33 4.01 -1.91 -33.93
N SER A 34 3.60 -2.55 -35.01
CA SER A 34 2.93 -3.86 -34.99
C SER A 34 3.97 -4.98 -34.93
N VAL A 35 3.90 -5.83 -33.89
CA VAL A 35 4.62 -7.12 -33.86
C VAL A 35 4.05 -8.00 -34.96
N SER A 36 4.79 -8.21 -36.06
CA SER A 36 4.39 -9.08 -37.16
C SER A 36 4.96 -10.49 -36.98
N GLY A 37 4.46 -11.20 -35.97
CA GLY A 37 4.60 -12.67 -35.93
C GLY A 37 3.50 -13.30 -36.79
N THR A 38 3.82 -14.36 -37.53
CA THR A 38 2.86 -15.06 -38.41
C THR A 38 1.72 -15.80 -37.68
N GLY A 39 1.67 -15.73 -36.34
CA GLY A 39 0.63 -16.32 -35.51
C GLY A 39 -0.27 -15.27 -34.86
N THR A 40 -1.56 -15.31 -35.16
CA THR A 40 -2.65 -14.59 -34.46
C THR A 40 -2.72 -14.91 -32.94
N THR A 41 -1.93 -15.87 -32.46
CA THR A 41 -1.88 -16.40 -31.08
C THR A 41 -1.07 -15.56 -30.09
N ILE A 42 -0.07 -14.80 -30.53
CA ILE A 42 0.87 -14.10 -29.63
C ILE A 42 0.30 -12.79 -29.08
N ALA A 43 -0.47 -12.03 -29.87
CA ALA A 43 -0.97 -10.71 -29.46
C ALA A 43 -1.92 -10.74 -28.24
N GLY A 44 -2.41 -11.92 -27.85
CA GLY A 44 -3.25 -12.14 -26.68
C GLY A 44 -2.50 -12.60 -25.42
N GLN A 45 -1.25 -13.06 -25.55
CA GLN A 45 -0.45 -13.57 -24.43
C GLN A 45 0.10 -12.42 -23.58
N LEU A 46 0.24 -12.69 -22.28
CA LEU A 46 0.72 -11.75 -21.28
C LEU A 46 2.21 -11.98 -20.98
N ILE A 47 2.93 -10.89 -20.77
CA ILE A 47 4.30 -10.84 -20.27
C ILE A 47 4.25 -10.10 -18.92
N ALA A 48 4.66 -10.77 -17.85
CA ALA A 48 5.01 -10.12 -16.60
C ALA A 48 6.46 -9.64 -16.66
N PHE A 49 6.77 -8.52 -16.04
CA PHE A 49 8.14 -7.99 -15.99
C PHE A 49 8.28 -7.04 -14.79
N ALA A 50 9.52 -6.78 -14.36
CA ALA A 50 9.82 -5.79 -13.34
C ALA A 50 10.08 -4.42 -13.98
N SER A 51 9.54 -3.34 -13.41
CA SER A 51 9.81 -1.97 -13.87
C SER A 51 9.96 -0.97 -12.73
N SER A 52 10.86 0.02 -12.87
CA SER A 52 11.05 1.10 -11.89
C SER A 52 10.20 2.36 -12.14
N ARG A 53 9.24 2.30 -13.06
CA ARG A 53 8.57 3.48 -13.64
C ARG A 53 7.72 4.35 -12.71
N ASP A 54 7.26 3.84 -11.56
CA ASP A 54 6.25 4.54 -10.72
C ASP A 54 6.76 4.96 -9.31
N ALA A 55 7.98 4.57 -8.91
CA ALA A 55 8.53 4.91 -7.59
C ALA A 55 10.06 4.88 -7.49
N GLY A 56 10.79 4.70 -8.61
CA GLY A 56 12.24 4.52 -8.63
C GLY A 56 12.73 3.14 -8.15
N LEU A 57 11.89 2.38 -7.42
CA LEU A 57 12.12 0.97 -7.09
C LEU A 57 11.35 0.06 -8.06
N PHE A 58 11.91 -1.11 -8.36
CA PHE A 58 11.25 -2.12 -9.20
C PHE A 58 9.91 -2.57 -8.59
N GLN A 59 8.89 -2.63 -9.42
CA GLN A 59 7.58 -3.23 -9.16
C GLN A 59 7.22 -4.22 -10.28
N VAL A 60 6.31 -5.16 -10.03
CA VAL A 60 5.85 -6.12 -11.04
C VAL A 60 4.73 -5.51 -11.87
N PHE A 61 4.88 -5.59 -13.20
CA PHE A 61 3.91 -5.20 -14.20
C PHE A 61 3.54 -6.39 -15.07
N VAL A 62 2.38 -6.31 -15.72
CA VAL A 62 1.93 -7.25 -16.74
C VAL A 62 1.42 -6.47 -17.94
N MET A 63 1.79 -6.89 -19.15
CA MET A 63 1.26 -6.34 -20.40
C MET A 63 0.97 -7.45 -21.41
N LYS A 64 0.28 -7.12 -22.49
CA LYS A 64 0.23 -8.00 -23.66
C LYS A 64 1.56 -7.96 -24.40
N ALA A 65 1.91 -9.05 -25.08
CA ALA A 65 3.13 -9.17 -25.88
C ALA A 65 3.28 -8.11 -27.00
N ASN A 66 2.18 -7.47 -27.40
CA ASN A 66 2.20 -6.35 -28.34
C ASN A 66 2.41 -4.96 -27.67
N GLY A 67 2.79 -4.93 -26.39
CA GLY A 67 3.01 -3.71 -25.59
C GLY A 67 1.73 -3.04 -25.07
N SER A 68 0.54 -3.56 -25.39
CA SER A 68 -0.74 -2.98 -24.92
C SER A 68 -1.18 -3.52 -23.56
N LYS A 69 -2.18 -2.89 -22.93
CA LYS A 69 -2.76 -3.30 -21.63
C LYS A 69 -1.74 -3.47 -20.50
N LEU A 70 -0.76 -2.57 -20.42
CA LEU A 70 0.21 -2.54 -19.33
C LEU A 70 -0.46 -2.22 -17.98
N THR A 71 -0.36 -3.10 -17.00
CA THR A 71 -0.95 -3.01 -15.65
C THR A 71 0.12 -3.25 -14.60
N GLN A 72 0.21 -2.38 -13.59
CA GLN A 72 1.05 -2.59 -12.41
C GLN A 72 0.33 -3.55 -11.44
N LEU A 73 1.01 -4.61 -10.99
CA LEU A 73 0.46 -5.59 -10.05
C LEU A 73 0.92 -5.38 -8.60
N THR A 74 2.08 -4.75 -8.38
CA THR A 74 2.61 -4.46 -7.04
C THR A 74 2.90 -2.97 -6.89
N ASN A 75 2.66 -2.42 -5.70
CA ASN A 75 2.98 -1.03 -5.39
C ASN A 75 3.42 -0.90 -3.93
N GLN A 76 4.59 -1.45 -3.62
CA GLN A 76 5.16 -1.46 -2.28
C GLN A 76 6.42 -0.59 -2.24
N PRO A 77 6.77 0.06 -1.10
CA PRO A 77 7.98 0.88 -0.95
C PRO A 77 9.24 0.02 -0.79
N SER A 78 9.38 -1.00 -1.63
CA SER A 78 10.40 -2.04 -1.58
C SER A 78 10.78 -2.48 -2.99
N TYR A 79 11.97 -3.05 -3.15
CA TYR A 79 12.34 -3.74 -4.37
C TYR A 79 11.43 -4.96 -4.55
N THR A 80 10.71 -5.02 -5.67
CA THR A 80 9.74 -6.07 -5.99
C THR A 80 9.90 -6.48 -7.47
N ALA A 81 10.45 -7.67 -7.73
CA ALA A 81 10.90 -8.07 -9.07
C ALA A 81 10.83 -9.60 -9.30
N ARG A 82 11.44 -10.08 -10.39
CA ARG A 82 11.53 -11.51 -10.78
C ARG A 82 10.18 -12.25 -10.80
N PRO A 83 9.19 -11.77 -11.57
CA PRO A 83 7.93 -12.48 -11.69
C PRO A 83 8.10 -13.80 -12.43
N ASP A 84 7.39 -14.85 -11.99
CA ASP A 84 7.28 -16.13 -12.70
C ASP A 84 5.85 -16.65 -12.61
N TRP A 85 5.29 -17.05 -13.75
CA TRP A 85 3.89 -17.49 -13.86
C TRP A 85 3.73 -18.96 -13.48
N SER A 86 2.66 -19.28 -12.76
CA SER A 86 2.19 -20.67 -12.69
C SER A 86 1.81 -21.14 -14.10
N HIS A 87 1.98 -22.44 -14.35
CA HIS A 87 1.70 -23.06 -15.63
C HIS A 87 0.23 -22.91 -16.04
N ASP A 88 -0.71 -22.97 -15.08
CA ASP A 88 -2.13 -22.67 -15.30
C ASP A 88 -2.46 -21.18 -15.55
N GLY A 89 -1.47 -20.29 -15.43
CA GLY A 89 -1.61 -18.85 -15.64
C GLY A 89 -2.42 -18.12 -14.57
N LYS A 90 -2.73 -18.74 -13.43
CA LYS A 90 -3.58 -18.13 -12.39
C LYS A 90 -2.81 -17.43 -11.29
N ARG A 91 -1.53 -17.74 -11.10
CA ARG A 91 -0.69 -17.19 -10.03
C ARG A 91 0.65 -16.72 -10.58
N ILE A 92 1.25 -15.79 -9.86
CA ILE A 92 2.58 -15.25 -10.13
C ILE A 92 3.37 -15.31 -8.83
N THR A 93 4.55 -15.92 -8.86
CA THR A 93 5.54 -15.76 -7.79
C THR A 93 6.45 -14.58 -8.11
N PHE A 94 6.93 -13.87 -7.08
CA PHE A 94 7.83 -12.73 -7.23
C PHE A 94 8.69 -12.55 -5.97
N THR A 95 9.80 -11.82 -6.10
CA THR A 95 10.71 -11.52 -4.98
C THR A 95 10.42 -10.13 -4.43
N THR A 96 10.29 -9.98 -3.11
CA THR A 96 10.21 -8.66 -2.43
C THR A 96 11.29 -8.55 -1.35
N CYS A 97 12.02 -7.44 -1.29
CA CYS A 97 13.05 -7.22 -0.27
C CYS A 97 12.60 -6.22 0.80
N ARG A 98 12.83 -6.55 2.07
CA ARG A 98 12.43 -5.75 3.23
C ARG A 98 13.38 -4.57 3.43
N PRO A 99 12.86 -3.33 3.60
CA PRO A 99 13.70 -2.14 3.74
C PRO A 99 14.57 -2.08 5.02
N TRP A 100 14.22 -2.83 6.08
CA TRP A 100 14.84 -2.67 7.41
C TRP A 100 15.96 -3.67 7.72
N ASP A 101 15.99 -4.83 7.06
CA ASP A 101 17.01 -5.87 7.23
C ASP A 101 17.64 -6.33 5.91
N ASN A 102 17.16 -5.80 4.77
CA ASN A 102 17.56 -6.18 3.41
C ASN A 102 17.37 -7.66 3.08
N SER A 103 16.58 -8.42 3.86
CA SER A 103 16.21 -9.78 3.48
C SER A 103 15.26 -9.75 2.29
N CYS A 104 15.40 -10.70 1.37
CA CYS A 104 14.48 -10.84 0.23
C CYS A 104 13.68 -12.12 0.41
N GLU A 105 12.40 -12.08 0.06
CA GLU A 105 11.48 -13.18 0.28
C GLU A 105 10.64 -13.45 -0.97
N ILE A 106 10.17 -14.69 -1.09
CA ILE A 106 9.34 -15.14 -2.19
C ILE A 106 7.87 -14.95 -1.80
N TYR A 107 7.19 -14.16 -2.61
CA TYR A 107 5.75 -13.95 -2.51
C TYR A 107 5.04 -14.67 -3.65
N VAL A 108 3.76 -14.96 -3.44
CA VAL A 108 2.82 -15.40 -4.47
C VAL A 108 1.60 -14.49 -4.49
N MET A 109 1.07 -14.23 -5.68
CA MET A 109 -0.17 -13.51 -5.87
C MET A 109 -1.01 -14.18 -6.96
N ASN A 110 -2.29 -13.84 -7.02
CA ASN A 110 -3.12 -14.13 -8.18
C ASN A 110 -2.59 -13.35 -9.40
N ALA A 111 -2.86 -13.86 -10.61
CA ALA A 111 -2.48 -13.24 -11.88
C ALA A 111 -2.94 -11.78 -12.05
N ASN A 112 -3.97 -11.37 -11.32
CA ASN A 112 -4.49 -10.01 -11.30
C ASN A 112 -3.85 -9.10 -10.23
N GLY A 113 -2.82 -9.57 -9.51
CA GLY A 113 -2.13 -8.83 -8.45
C GLY A 113 -2.72 -8.98 -7.04
N SER A 114 -3.90 -9.60 -6.90
CA SER A 114 -4.57 -9.79 -5.60
C SER A 114 -3.99 -10.96 -4.78
N ALA A 115 -4.41 -11.07 -3.51
CA ALA A 115 -4.04 -12.17 -2.61
C ALA A 115 -2.52 -12.39 -2.44
N GLN A 116 -1.76 -11.29 -2.36
CA GLN A 116 -0.31 -11.35 -2.15
C GLN A 116 0.00 -12.01 -0.79
N THR A 117 0.73 -13.11 -0.83
CA THR A 117 1.06 -13.93 0.34
C THR A 117 2.55 -14.19 0.36
N ASN A 118 3.18 -14.05 1.53
CA ASN A 118 4.59 -14.35 1.69
C ASN A 118 4.81 -15.86 1.91
N LEU A 119 5.61 -16.52 1.06
CA LEU A 119 5.89 -17.96 1.12
C LEU A 119 7.14 -18.30 1.92
N THR A 120 8.10 -17.37 2.00
CA THR A 120 9.32 -17.51 2.80
C THR A 120 9.38 -16.36 3.82
N ASN A 121 9.76 -16.64 5.05
CA ASN A 121 9.82 -15.59 6.07
C ASN A 121 10.94 -15.88 7.05
N ASN A 122 12.13 -15.35 6.75
CA ASN A 122 13.32 -15.52 7.55
C ASN A 122 14.21 -14.26 7.44
N PHE A 123 15.50 -14.37 7.80
CA PHE A 123 16.48 -13.27 7.75
C PHE A 123 17.51 -13.44 6.63
N TYR A 124 17.24 -14.35 5.71
CA TYR A 124 18.09 -14.74 4.60
C TYR A 124 17.51 -14.23 3.28
N THR A 125 18.29 -14.31 2.22
CA THR A 125 17.87 -13.91 0.88
C THR A 125 17.25 -15.11 0.16
N ASP A 126 15.94 -15.09 -0.03
CA ASP A 126 15.18 -16.04 -0.83
C ASP A 126 14.64 -15.35 -2.11
N HIS A 127 15.06 -15.80 -3.30
CA HIS A 127 14.67 -15.18 -4.57
C HIS A 127 14.71 -16.12 -5.78
N MET A 128 14.41 -15.59 -6.97
CA MET A 128 14.48 -16.31 -8.26
C MET A 128 13.59 -17.56 -8.30
N SER A 129 12.37 -17.43 -7.79
CA SER A 129 11.40 -18.52 -7.74
C SER A 129 10.88 -18.88 -9.12
N VAL A 130 10.72 -20.17 -9.39
CA VAL A 130 10.08 -20.72 -10.59
C VAL A 130 9.10 -21.84 -10.27
N TRP A 131 7.97 -21.87 -10.97
CA TRP A 131 6.96 -22.92 -10.80
C TRP A 131 7.39 -24.25 -11.43
N SER A 132 7.05 -25.37 -10.80
CA SER A 132 7.05 -26.67 -11.46
C SER A 132 5.93 -26.74 -12.50
N PRO A 133 6.08 -27.52 -13.58
CA PRO A 133 5.10 -27.57 -14.68
C PRO A 133 3.72 -28.11 -14.26
N ASP A 134 3.62 -28.75 -13.10
CA ASP A 134 2.36 -29.23 -12.52
C ASP A 134 1.75 -28.30 -11.46
N ASP A 135 2.34 -27.12 -11.24
CA ASP A 135 1.93 -26.09 -10.27
C ASP A 135 1.91 -26.54 -8.79
N ARG A 136 2.57 -27.65 -8.47
CA ARG A 136 2.60 -28.20 -7.10
C ARG A 136 3.81 -27.76 -6.30
N LYS A 137 4.90 -27.38 -6.96
CA LYS A 137 6.17 -27.02 -6.33
C LYS A 137 6.72 -25.73 -6.90
N ILE A 138 7.60 -25.10 -6.11
CA ILE A 138 8.37 -23.93 -6.49
C ILE A 138 9.84 -24.23 -6.22
N ALA A 139 10.71 -24.04 -7.19
CA ALA A 139 12.17 -24.03 -6.99
C ALA A 139 12.64 -22.59 -6.81
N PHE A 140 13.65 -22.36 -5.98
CA PHE A 140 14.17 -21.03 -5.68
C PHE A 140 15.61 -21.08 -5.15
N ALA A 141 16.28 -19.93 -5.09
CA ALA A 141 17.62 -19.82 -4.51
C ALA A 141 17.56 -19.15 -3.12
N SER A 142 18.36 -19.64 -2.18
CA SER A 142 18.42 -19.17 -0.80
C SER A 142 19.85 -19.13 -0.26
N ASP A 143 20.24 -18.08 0.47
CA ASP A 143 21.57 -17.97 1.13
C ASP A 143 21.62 -18.50 2.57
N ARG A 144 20.55 -19.15 3.04
CA ARG A 144 20.38 -19.55 4.45
C ARG A 144 21.43 -20.51 5.00
N ASP A 145 22.22 -21.13 4.13
CA ASP A 145 23.29 -22.06 4.48
C ASP A 145 24.70 -21.50 4.23
N GLY A 146 24.83 -20.18 4.02
CA GLY A 146 26.10 -19.44 3.94
C GLY A 146 26.54 -19.02 2.53
N ASN A 147 25.93 -19.61 1.51
CA ASN A 147 26.06 -19.34 0.08
C ASN A 147 24.70 -19.58 -0.59
N MET A 148 24.51 -19.06 -1.82
CA MET A 148 23.28 -19.29 -2.56
C MET A 148 23.17 -20.77 -2.96
N GLU A 149 22.05 -21.40 -2.61
CA GLU A 149 21.78 -22.80 -2.91
C GLU A 149 20.34 -22.95 -3.44
N ILE A 150 20.10 -23.97 -4.26
CA ILE A 150 18.77 -24.26 -4.81
C ILE A 150 17.95 -25.05 -3.78
N TYR A 151 16.73 -24.57 -3.54
CA TYR A 151 15.70 -25.22 -2.73
C TYR A 151 14.46 -25.48 -3.56
N VAL A 152 13.66 -26.42 -3.09
CA VAL A 152 12.30 -26.67 -3.57
C VAL A 152 11.34 -26.67 -2.39
N MET A 153 10.16 -26.09 -2.59
CA MET A 153 9.06 -26.10 -1.64
C MET A 153 7.75 -26.49 -2.33
N ASN A 154 6.74 -26.82 -1.53
CA ASN A 154 5.37 -26.88 -2.01
C ASN A 154 4.88 -25.50 -2.44
N ALA A 155 3.88 -25.46 -3.32
CA ALA A 155 3.25 -24.22 -3.81
C ALA A 155 2.65 -23.31 -2.72
N ASP A 156 2.44 -23.83 -1.52
CA ASP A 156 1.96 -23.11 -0.34
C ASP A 156 3.09 -22.62 0.60
N GLY A 157 4.36 -22.82 0.22
CA GLY A 157 5.54 -22.45 0.99
C GLY A 157 6.04 -23.53 1.96
N SER A 158 5.29 -24.62 2.16
CA SER A 158 5.67 -25.70 3.07
C SER A 158 6.72 -26.66 2.48
N ASN A 159 7.31 -27.52 3.31
CA ASN A 159 8.26 -28.56 2.92
C ASN A 159 9.44 -28.06 2.08
N GLN A 160 10.14 -27.03 2.59
CA GLN A 160 11.32 -26.48 1.95
C GLN A 160 12.51 -27.45 2.09
N VAL A 161 13.07 -27.89 0.97
CA VAL A 161 14.16 -28.89 0.90
C VAL A 161 15.27 -28.34 0.02
N ARG A 162 16.51 -28.39 0.53
CA ARG A 162 17.72 -28.04 -0.23
C ARG A 162 18.09 -29.13 -1.23
N LEU A 163 18.43 -28.74 -2.45
CA LEU A 163 18.82 -29.65 -3.54
C LEU A 163 20.33 -29.65 -3.83
N THR A 164 21.01 -28.52 -3.68
CA THR A 164 22.43 -28.37 -3.98
C THR A 164 23.25 -28.18 -2.70
N TYR A 165 24.47 -28.70 -2.66
CA TYR A 165 25.31 -28.73 -1.45
C TYR A 165 26.79 -28.54 -1.81
N ASN A 166 27.24 -27.29 -1.94
CA ASN A 166 28.62 -26.96 -2.29
C ASN A 166 29.02 -25.56 -1.81
N ASP A 167 30.29 -25.16 -2.02
CA ASP A 167 30.79 -23.85 -1.57
C ASP A 167 30.57 -22.73 -2.62
N ALA A 168 29.98 -23.06 -3.77
CA ALA A 168 29.72 -22.12 -4.87
C ALA A 168 28.29 -21.56 -4.76
N ASN A 169 28.01 -20.46 -5.46
CA ASN A 169 26.65 -19.93 -5.55
C ASN A 169 25.89 -20.65 -6.65
N ASP A 170 24.74 -21.23 -6.31
CA ASP A 170 23.79 -21.83 -7.23
C ASP A 170 22.50 -20.99 -7.24
N VAL A 171 22.12 -20.48 -8.41
CA VAL A 171 21.05 -19.48 -8.61
C VAL A 171 20.26 -19.74 -9.89
N TYR A 172 19.18 -18.97 -10.12
CA TYR A 172 18.34 -19.05 -11.32
C TYR A 172 17.87 -20.47 -11.70
N PRO A 173 17.15 -21.19 -10.80
CA PRO A 173 16.61 -22.49 -11.14
C PRO A 173 15.57 -22.40 -12.26
N GLY A 174 15.46 -23.45 -13.07
CA GLY A 174 14.47 -23.58 -14.15
C GLY A 174 14.02 -25.03 -14.34
N TRP A 175 12.71 -25.30 -14.18
CA TRP A 175 12.17 -26.65 -14.38
C TRP A 175 12.13 -27.05 -15.85
N SER A 176 12.47 -28.30 -16.14
CA SER A 176 12.15 -28.89 -17.44
C SER A 176 10.62 -29.04 -17.58
N PRO A 177 10.05 -28.94 -18.80
CA PRO A 177 8.59 -29.01 -18.99
C PRO A 177 7.94 -30.34 -18.55
N ASP A 178 8.72 -31.42 -18.48
CA ASP A 178 8.28 -32.72 -17.97
C ASP A 178 8.45 -32.87 -16.45
N GLY A 179 9.01 -31.86 -15.77
CA GLY A 179 9.24 -31.82 -14.34
C GLY A 179 10.36 -32.76 -13.86
N SER A 180 11.10 -33.39 -14.76
CA SER A 180 12.11 -34.39 -14.39
C SER A 180 13.47 -33.79 -14.03
N LYS A 181 13.74 -32.55 -14.45
CA LYS A 181 15.04 -31.88 -14.31
C LYS A 181 14.90 -30.43 -13.90
N ILE A 182 15.99 -29.90 -13.35
CA ILE A 182 16.16 -28.47 -13.03
C ILE A 182 17.48 -28.00 -13.65
N THR A 183 17.42 -26.95 -14.47
CA THR A 183 18.60 -26.16 -14.84
C THR A 183 18.88 -25.11 -13.79
N PHE A 184 20.13 -24.71 -13.64
CA PHE A 184 20.53 -23.63 -12.73
C PHE A 184 21.87 -23.06 -13.16
N GLN A 185 22.14 -21.81 -12.77
CA GLN A 185 23.44 -21.18 -12.92
C GLN A 185 24.30 -21.48 -11.70
N THR A 186 25.59 -21.73 -11.90
CA THR A 186 26.55 -21.98 -10.82
C THR A 186 27.93 -21.46 -11.14
N ASN A 187 28.66 -20.97 -10.14
CA ASN A 187 30.05 -20.53 -10.29
C ASN A 187 31.10 -21.55 -9.81
N ARG A 188 30.70 -22.82 -9.65
CA ARG A 188 31.55 -23.89 -9.10
C ARG A 188 32.82 -24.20 -9.90
N ASP A 189 32.85 -23.83 -11.18
CA ASP A 189 33.99 -24.05 -12.08
C ASP A 189 34.92 -22.81 -12.19
N GLY A 190 34.61 -21.73 -11.46
CA GLY A 190 35.41 -20.50 -11.40
C GLY A 190 34.89 -19.34 -12.25
N ASN A 191 33.89 -19.61 -13.10
CA ASN A 191 33.06 -18.68 -13.86
C ASN A 191 31.59 -19.16 -13.77
N ASP A 192 30.63 -18.30 -14.12
CA ASP A 192 29.22 -18.69 -14.15
C ASP A 192 28.95 -19.65 -15.32
N GLU A 193 28.33 -20.78 -15.02
CA GLU A 193 28.02 -21.86 -15.96
C GLU A 193 26.60 -22.38 -15.75
N ILE A 194 26.00 -22.92 -16.82
CA ILE A 194 24.69 -23.54 -16.80
C ILE A 194 24.82 -25.02 -16.53
N TYR A 195 24.23 -25.46 -15.43
CA TYR A 195 24.13 -26.86 -15.05
C TYR A 195 22.71 -27.37 -15.18
N VAL A 196 22.58 -28.68 -15.29
CA VAL A 196 21.31 -29.40 -15.14
C VAL A 196 21.46 -30.53 -14.14
N MET A 197 20.44 -30.75 -13.31
CA MET A 197 20.34 -31.88 -12.39
C MET A 197 18.96 -32.53 -12.51
N ASN A 198 18.82 -33.72 -11.94
CA ASN A 198 17.51 -34.31 -11.70
C ASN A 198 16.73 -33.44 -10.70
N ALA A 199 15.40 -33.46 -10.78
CA ALA A 199 14.52 -32.67 -9.90
C ALA A 199 14.67 -32.97 -8.39
N ASP A 200 15.34 -34.07 -8.03
CA ASP A 200 15.68 -34.45 -6.65
C ASP A 200 17.07 -33.95 -6.20
N GLY A 201 17.77 -33.17 -7.04
CA GLY A 201 19.10 -32.63 -6.76
C GLY A 201 20.26 -33.52 -7.22
N THR A 202 19.97 -34.74 -7.71
CA THR A 202 21.03 -35.69 -8.09
C THR A 202 21.56 -35.47 -9.50
N SER A 203 22.74 -36.02 -9.78
CA SER A 203 23.37 -36.05 -11.12
C SER A 203 23.55 -34.67 -11.79
N PRO A 204 24.16 -33.68 -11.12
CA PRO A 204 24.45 -32.39 -11.74
C PRO A 204 25.48 -32.52 -12.88
N VAL A 205 25.21 -31.87 -14.02
CA VAL A 205 26.05 -31.89 -15.23
C VAL A 205 26.18 -30.47 -15.81
N ASN A 206 27.42 -30.04 -16.09
CA ASN A 206 27.71 -28.81 -16.82
C ASN A 206 27.27 -28.94 -18.30
N LEU A 207 26.38 -28.06 -18.76
CA LEU A 207 25.87 -27.99 -20.13
C LEU A 207 26.64 -27.01 -21.02
N SER A 208 27.00 -25.83 -20.52
CA SER A 208 27.56 -24.75 -21.33
C SER A 208 29.05 -24.91 -21.63
N ARG A 209 29.87 -25.24 -20.63
CA ARG A 209 31.32 -25.54 -20.74
C ARG A 209 32.08 -24.47 -21.52
N ASN A 210 32.02 -23.23 -21.05
CA ASN A 210 32.64 -22.08 -21.69
C ASN A 210 33.44 -21.25 -20.68
N PRO A 211 34.66 -20.75 -20.98
CA PRO A 211 35.38 -19.88 -20.05
C PRO A 211 34.71 -18.51 -19.77
N ALA A 212 33.70 -18.14 -20.56
CA ALA A 212 32.85 -16.97 -20.37
C ALA A 212 31.79 -17.20 -19.28
N ASN A 213 31.11 -16.15 -18.83
CA ASN A 213 29.98 -16.29 -17.92
C ASN A 213 28.71 -16.62 -18.72
N ASP A 214 28.01 -17.67 -18.31
CA ASP A 214 26.73 -18.12 -18.85
C ASP A 214 25.69 -18.15 -17.72
N ALA A 215 24.56 -17.45 -17.90
CA ALA A 215 23.60 -17.15 -16.84
C ALA A 215 22.13 -17.25 -17.26
N ASP A 216 21.24 -17.20 -16.27
CA ASP A 216 19.75 -17.21 -16.36
C ASP A 216 19.15 -18.22 -17.38
N PRO A 217 19.36 -19.54 -17.16
CA PRO A 217 18.89 -20.56 -18.10
C PRO A 217 17.37 -20.76 -18.05
N ARG A 218 16.69 -20.64 -19.20
CA ARG A 218 15.26 -20.94 -19.36
C ARG A 218 15.00 -22.05 -20.39
N TRP A 219 14.27 -23.08 -19.96
CA TRP A 219 13.79 -24.15 -20.84
C TRP A 219 12.79 -23.64 -21.87
N SER A 220 12.88 -24.13 -23.09
CA SER A 220 11.79 -23.98 -24.05
C SER A 220 10.60 -24.84 -23.63
N PRO A 221 9.35 -24.44 -23.96
CA PRO A 221 8.13 -25.17 -23.54
C PRO A 221 8.08 -26.62 -24.00
N LEU A 222 8.76 -26.95 -25.11
CA LEU A 222 8.86 -28.30 -25.65
C LEU A 222 10.04 -29.12 -25.07
N GLY A 223 10.85 -28.54 -24.19
CA GLY A 223 11.97 -29.21 -23.50
C GLY A 223 13.17 -29.54 -24.38
N LYS A 224 13.20 -29.05 -25.63
CA LYS A 224 14.26 -29.37 -26.60
C LYS A 224 15.42 -28.39 -26.56
N LYS A 225 15.21 -27.19 -26.04
CA LYS A 225 16.16 -26.09 -26.07
C LYS A 225 16.22 -25.38 -24.71
N ILE A 226 17.32 -24.70 -24.46
CA ILE A 226 17.53 -23.81 -23.32
C ILE A 226 18.02 -22.48 -23.89
N ALA A 227 17.37 -21.38 -23.51
CA ALA A 227 17.86 -20.02 -23.74
C ALA A 227 18.63 -19.54 -22.51
N PHE A 228 19.63 -18.70 -22.70
CA PHE A 228 20.48 -18.17 -21.65
C PHE A 228 21.22 -16.92 -22.12
N ASP A 229 21.74 -16.11 -21.20
CA ASP A 229 22.64 -15.01 -21.55
C ASP A 229 24.12 -15.42 -21.39
N SER A 230 24.98 -14.85 -22.23
CA SER A 230 26.41 -15.13 -22.23
C SER A 230 27.24 -13.92 -22.61
N ASP A 231 28.35 -13.68 -21.89
CA ASP A 231 29.30 -12.60 -22.17
C ASP A 231 30.46 -12.99 -23.11
N ARG A 232 30.40 -14.20 -23.70
CA ARG A 232 31.49 -14.79 -24.49
C ARG A 232 31.94 -13.99 -25.72
N ASP A 233 31.10 -13.06 -26.18
CA ASP A 233 31.39 -12.20 -27.32
C ASP A 233 31.69 -10.74 -26.92
N GLY A 234 32.02 -10.49 -25.64
CA GLY A 234 32.50 -9.21 -25.11
C GLY A 234 31.44 -8.38 -24.38
N ASN A 235 30.16 -8.70 -24.60
CA ASN A 235 29.00 -8.17 -23.91
C ASN A 235 27.96 -9.30 -23.73
N PRO A 236 27.07 -9.21 -22.73
CA PRO A 236 25.99 -10.18 -22.55
C PRO A 236 25.01 -10.17 -23.72
N GLU A 237 24.77 -11.35 -24.27
CA GLU A 237 23.90 -11.59 -25.42
C GLU A 237 23.07 -12.85 -25.19
N ILE A 238 21.91 -12.94 -25.83
CA ILE A 238 21.04 -14.11 -25.74
C ILE A 238 21.54 -15.23 -26.64
N TYR A 239 21.72 -16.41 -26.07
CA TYR A 239 22.06 -17.66 -26.73
C TYR A 239 20.96 -18.70 -26.54
N VAL A 240 20.97 -19.68 -27.44
CA VAL A 240 20.17 -20.89 -27.32
C VAL A 240 21.03 -22.12 -27.58
N MET A 241 20.79 -23.17 -26.81
CA MET A 241 21.38 -24.50 -27.01
C MET A 241 20.31 -25.59 -26.99
N ASN A 242 20.68 -26.79 -27.45
CA ASN A 242 19.87 -27.98 -27.19
C ASN A 242 19.89 -28.30 -25.69
N SER A 243 18.88 -29.01 -25.20
CA SER A 243 18.78 -29.40 -23.78
C SER A 243 19.89 -30.34 -23.29
N ASP A 244 20.70 -30.88 -24.18
CA ASP A 244 21.93 -31.64 -23.89
C ASP A 244 23.21 -30.79 -23.85
N GLY A 245 23.10 -29.47 -24.04
CA GLY A 245 24.20 -28.52 -24.08
C GLY A 245 24.83 -28.30 -25.46
N SER A 246 24.44 -29.10 -26.47
CA SER A 246 25.00 -28.99 -27.82
C SER A 246 24.38 -27.84 -28.63
N LYS A 247 25.00 -27.48 -29.77
CA LYS A 247 24.52 -26.48 -30.73
C LYS A 247 24.23 -25.08 -30.14
N GLN A 248 25.10 -24.61 -29.25
CA GLN A 248 25.05 -23.26 -28.72
C GLN A 248 25.13 -22.22 -29.85
N THR A 249 24.11 -21.37 -29.96
CA THR A 249 23.93 -20.40 -31.06
C THR A 249 23.57 -19.04 -30.48
N ARG A 250 24.29 -17.98 -30.89
CA ARG A 250 23.99 -16.59 -30.53
C ARG A 250 22.79 -16.05 -31.31
N LEU A 251 21.80 -15.51 -30.62
CA LEU A 251 20.58 -14.95 -31.20
C LEU A 251 20.61 -13.42 -31.34
N THR A 252 21.20 -12.71 -30.38
CA THR A 252 21.31 -11.25 -30.40
C THR A 252 22.74 -10.81 -30.70
N ARG A 253 22.92 -9.69 -31.44
CA ARG A 253 24.24 -9.21 -31.89
C ARG A 253 24.26 -7.69 -31.93
N ASN A 254 24.61 -7.06 -30.83
CA ASN A 254 24.58 -5.60 -30.70
C ASN A 254 25.57 -5.11 -29.62
N PRO A 255 25.88 -3.81 -29.56
CA PRO A 255 26.81 -3.30 -28.55
C PRO A 255 26.21 -3.17 -27.14
N GLY A 256 24.87 -3.26 -27.02
CA GLY A 256 24.15 -3.22 -25.76
C GLY A 256 24.18 -4.56 -25.02
N SER A 257 23.86 -4.56 -23.72
CA SER A 257 23.74 -5.81 -22.96
C SER A 257 22.31 -6.34 -23.06
N ASP A 258 22.17 -7.64 -23.37
CA ASP A 258 20.89 -8.35 -23.43
C ASP A 258 20.87 -9.48 -22.38
N TYR A 259 19.87 -9.50 -21.50
CA TYR A 259 19.76 -10.43 -20.35
C TYR A 259 18.37 -11.06 -20.22
N GLY A 260 18.29 -12.13 -19.42
CA GLY A 260 17.05 -12.68 -18.88
C GLY A 260 16.06 -13.13 -19.95
N PRO A 261 16.43 -14.10 -20.82
CA PRO A 261 15.55 -14.57 -21.87
C PRO A 261 14.34 -15.31 -21.29
N ALA A 262 13.17 -15.17 -21.89
CA ALA A 262 11.97 -15.90 -21.54
C ALA A 262 11.21 -16.35 -22.78
N TRP A 263 10.91 -17.65 -22.85
CA TRP A 263 10.19 -18.25 -23.97
C TRP A 263 8.70 -17.95 -23.93
N SER A 264 8.09 -17.65 -25.07
CA SER A 264 6.64 -17.75 -25.23
C SER A 264 6.20 -19.21 -25.07
N PRO A 265 4.96 -19.49 -24.62
CA PRO A 265 4.49 -20.87 -24.39
C PRO A 265 4.38 -21.75 -25.64
N ASP A 266 4.25 -21.17 -26.82
CA ASP A 266 4.35 -21.91 -28.09
C ASP A 266 5.81 -22.19 -28.50
N GLY A 267 6.78 -21.55 -27.84
CA GLY A 267 8.20 -21.66 -28.12
C GLY A 267 8.64 -20.92 -29.38
N GLU A 268 7.77 -20.10 -29.98
CA GLU A 268 8.05 -19.38 -31.22
C GLU A 268 8.82 -18.08 -30.96
N LEU A 269 8.65 -17.46 -29.79
CA LEU A 269 9.25 -16.19 -29.43
C LEU A 269 10.10 -16.27 -28.15
N ILE A 270 10.97 -15.27 -28.00
CA ILE A 270 11.76 -15.01 -26.80
C ILE A 270 11.63 -13.53 -26.44
N ALA A 271 11.23 -13.24 -25.21
CA ALA A 271 11.34 -11.92 -24.60
C ALA A 271 12.66 -11.80 -23.84
N PHE A 272 13.25 -10.61 -23.76
CA PHE A 272 14.50 -10.36 -23.04
C PHE A 272 14.62 -8.88 -22.68
N ALA A 273 15.44 -8.55 -21.69
CA ALA A 273 15.77 -7.18 -21.33
C ALA A 273 17.01 -6.72 -22.09
N ALA A 274 17.00 -5.50 -22.63
CA ALA A 274 18.11 -4.98 -23.44
C ALA A 274 18.40 -3.51 -23.17
N ASP A 275 19.67 -3.15 -23.01
CA ASP A 275 20.15 -1.77 -23.01
C ASP A 275 20.80 -1.43 -24.36
N ARG A 276 19.97 -1.12 -25.35
CA ARG A 276 20.45 -0.82 -26.71
C ARG A 276 21.09 0.57 -26.84
N GLU A 277 20.93 1.42 -25.85
CA GLU A 277 21.39 2.81 -25.85
C GLU A 277 22.72 2.98 -25.06
N GLY A 278 23.13 1.97 -24.28
CA GLY A 278 24.36 1.98 -23.49
C GLY A 278 24.30 2.98 -22.33
N ASN A 279 23.10 3.38 -21.93
CA ASN A 279 22.81 4.35 -20.87
C ASN A 279 22.22 3.67 -19.64
N PHE A 280 22.32 2.34 -19.57
CA PHE A 280 21.72 1.46 -18.57
C PHE A 280 20.18 1.43 -18.60
N ASN A 281 19.50 2.08 -19.53
CA ASN A 281 18.03 2.02 -19.63
C ASN A 281 17.57 0.71 -20.29
N PHE A 282 17.44 -0.35 -19.47
CA PHE A 282 16.95 -1.65 -19.93
C PHE A 282 15.49 -1.59 -20.30
N GLU A 283 15.16 -2.20 -21.44
CA GLU A 283 13.80 -2.27 -21.96
C GLU A 283 13.47 -3.68 -22.40
N ILE A 284 12.20 -4.05 -22.40
CA ILE A 284 11.77 -5.37 -22.84
C ILE A 284 11.70 -5.39 -24.37
N TYR A 285 12.38 -6.38 -24.94
CA TYR A 285 12.34 -6.73 -26.35
C TYR A 285 11.73 -8.10 -26.54
N VAL A 286 11.18 -8.34 -27.73
CA VAL A 286 10.69 -9.64 -28.18
C VAL A 286 11.30 -9.95 -29.53
N MET A 287 11.68 -11.20 -29.75
CA MET A 287 12.21 -11.70 -31.01
C MET A 287 11.66 -13.09 -31.33
N GLU A 288 11.78 -13.48 -32.59
CA GLU A 288 11.57 -14.86 -33.02
C GLU A 288 12.64 -15.77 -32.37
N SER A 289 12.30 -17.04 -32.13
CA SER A 289 13.17 -18.03 -31.49
C SER A 289 14.44 -18.38 -32.28
N ASP A 290 14.56 -17.89 -33.51
CA ASP A 290 15.77 -17.94 -34.34
C ASP A 290 16.63 -16.67 -34.25
N GLY A 291 16.21 -15.67 -33.46
CA GLY A 291 16.87 -14.40 -33.22
C GLY A 291 16.42 -13.25 -34.13
N SER A 292 15.58 -13.52 -35.14
CA SER A 292 15.07 -12.52 -36.07
C SER A 292 13.90 -11.70 -35.48
N GLY A 293 13.46 -10.64 -36.16
CA GLY A 293 12.25 -9.90 -35.78
C GLY A 293 12.32 -9.10 -34.47
N GLN A 294 13.52 -8.79 -33.96
CA GLN A 294 13.69 -8.10 -32.68
C GLN A 294 12.92 -6.76 -32.63
N THR A 295 12.00 -6.65 -31.66
CA THR A 295 11.10 -5.51 -31.50
C THR A 295 11.11 -5.05 -30.04
N ARG A 296 11.35 -3.77 -29.81
CA ARG A 296 11.22 -3.12 -28.49
C ARG A 296 9.75 -2.98 -28.13
N ILE A 297 9.32 -3.47 -26.97
CA ILE A 297 7.91 -3.43 -26.53
C ILE A 297 7.65 -2.54 -25.32
N THR A 298 8.69 -2.11 -24.59
CA THR A 298 8.62 -1.01 -23.62
C THR A 298 9.50 0.16 -24.05
N ASN A 299 9.10 1.40 -23.76
CA ASN A 299 9.95 2.56 -24.01
C ASN A 299 9.60 3.68 -23.03
N ASN A 300 10.43 3.82 -22.01
CA ASN A 300 10.25 4.77 -20.93
C ASN A 300 11.60 5.05 -20.26
N PRO A 301 11.75 6.13 -19.48
CA PRO A 301 13.03 6.44 -18.82
C PRO A 301 13.34 5.53 -17.62
N ALA A 302 12.60 4.43 -17.44
CA ALA A 302 12.71 3.54 -16.30
C ALA A 302 13.27 2.19 -16.74
N TYR A 303 13.96 1.53 -15.81
CA TYR A 303 14.53 0.20 -16.03
C TYR A 303 13.41 -0.84 -16.08
N ASP A 304 13.36 -1.62 -17.15
CA ASP A 304 12.48 -2.77 -17.33
C ASP A 304 13.30 -4.07 -17.47
N ALA A 305 13.00 -5.06 -16.64
CA ALA A 305 13.77 -6.30 -16.53
C ALA A 305 12.90 -7.53 -16.22
N ASP A 306 13.52 -8.71 -16.17
CA ASP A 306 12.90 -9.98 -15.75
C ASP A 306 11.59 -10.34 -16.48
N PRO A 307 11.54 -10.38 -17.83
CA PRO A 307 10.33 -10.77 -18.53
C PRO A 307 9.96 -12.24 -18.24
N ALA A 308 8.66 -12.52 -18.12
CA ALA A 308 8.13 -13.87 -17.96
C ALA A 308 6.79 -14.00 -18.68
N TRP A 309 6.68 -14.99 -19.58
CA TRP A 309 5.47 -15.25 -20.34
C TRP A 309 4.46 -16.06 -19.54
N THR A 310 3.18 -15.77 -19.74
CA THR A 310 2.10 -16.65 -19.29
C THR A 310 2.01 -17.90 -20.15
N ASN A 311 1.73 -19.07 -19.55
CA ASN A 311 1.68 -20.34 -20.27
C ASN A 311 0.34 -20.64 -20.97
N THR A 312 -0.66 -19.76 -20.83
CA THR A 312 -2.00 -19.93 -21.43
C THR A 312 -2.24 -18.95 -22.57
N THR A 313 -2.60 -19.47 -23.75
CA THR A 313 -3.26 -18.68 -24.78
C THR A 313 -4.68 -18.40 -24.31
N PHE A 314 -4.98 -17.15 -23.94
CA PHE A 314 -6.36 -16.73 -23.64
C PHE A 314 -7.22 -16.83 -24.91
N GLN A 315 -7.77 -18.01 -25.21
CA GLN A 315 -8.93 -18.13 -26.08
C GLN A 315 -10.16 -17.68 -25.28
N THR A 316 -10.63 -16.49 -25.62
CA THR A 316 -11.84 -15.84 -25.11
C THR A 316 -11.89 -15.72 -23.58
N ILE A 317 -11.53 -14.54 -23.08
CA ILE A 317 -12.08 -14.05 -21.82
C ILE A 317 -13.62 -14.13 -21.96
N PRO A 318 -14.35 -14.84 -21.07
CA PRO A 318 -15.78 -14.65 -21.00
C PRO A 318 -16.00 -13.22 -20.51
N GLU A 319 -16.34 -12.30 -21.41
CA GLU A 319 -16.78 -10.97 -20.99
C GLU A 319 -18.04 -11.13 -20.11
N PRO A 320 -18.12 -10.32 -19.05
CA PRO A 320 -18.74 -9.03 -19.28
C PRO A 320 -17.71 -7.91 -19.22
N ASP A 321 -17.64 -7.16 -20.31
CA ASP A 321 -16.83 -5.97 -20.46
C ASP A 321 -17.27 -4.96 -19.41
N ARG A 322 -16.37 -4.68 -18.48
CA ARG A 322 -16.34 -3.48 -17.68
C ARG A 322 -14.87 -3.16 -17.44
N SER A 323 -14.27 -2.40 -18.36
CA SER A 323 -13.05 -1.58 -18.24
C SER A 323 -12.11 -1.83 -17.05
N ARG A 324 -10.79 -1.84 -17.34
CA ARG A 324 -9.64 -1.94 -16.42
C ARG A 324 -9.83 -1.24 -15.06
N CYS A 325 -10.60 -0.16 -15.08
CA CYS A 325 -11.15 0.55 -13.96
C CYS A 325 -12.63 0.82 -14.26
N ILE A 326 -13.50 0.93 -13.26
CA ILE A 326 -14.91 1.28 -13.43
C ILE A 326 -14.96 2.76 -13.89
N PRO A 327 -15.57 3.09 -15.05
CA PRO A 327 -15.67 4.47 -15.49
C PRO A 327 -16.75 5.20 -14.68
N SER A 328 -16.93 6.50 -14.89
CA SER A 328 -17.99 7.27 -14.24
C SER A 328 -19.34 6.55 -14.32
N GLY A 329 -20.08 6.52 -13.21
CA GLY A 329 -21.27 5.68 -13.07
C GLY A 329 -22.00 5.93 -11.76
N THR A 330 -22.47 4.87 -11.12
CA THR A 330 -23.20 4.93 -9.84
C THR A 330 -22.62 3.96 -8.81
N GLN A 331 -23.16 3.96 -7.60
CA GLN A 331 -22.83 2.96 -6.59
C GLN A 331 -23.09 1.52 -7.06
N GLU A 332 -24.06 1.29 -7.96
CA GLU A 332 -24.36 -0.05 -8.45
C GLU A 332 -23.16 -0.63 -9.19
N ASP A 333 -22.47 0.17 -10.00
CA ASP A 333 -21.30 -0.28 -10.76
C ASP A 333 -20.15 -0.71 -9.85
N ILE A 334 -19.98 -0.01 -8.72
CA ILE A 334 -18.98 -0.32 -7.69
C ILE A 334 -19.42 -1.55 -6.87
N ASN A 335 -20.66 -1.58 -6.39
CA ASN A 335 -21.19 -2.68 -5.56
C ASN A 335 -21.24 -4.00 -6.33
N LEU A 336 -21.40 -3.97 -7.66
CA LEU A 336 -21.28 -5.14 -8.52
C LEU A 336 -19.89 -5.78 -8.46
N ARG A 337 -18.86 -5.01 -8.06
CA ARG A 337 -17.47 -5.46 -7.84
C ARG A 337 -17.13 -5.77 -6.39
N LEU A 338 -18.08 -5.68 -5.45
CA LEU A 338 -17.89 -5.93 -4.01
C LEU A 338 -18.87 -7.00 -3.52
N ARG A 339 -18.72 -8.26 -3.97
CA ARG A 339 -19.64 -9.37 -3.66
C ARG A 339 -19.03 -10.49 -2.83
N GLN A 340 -17.72 -10.71 -2.95
CA GLN A 340 -17.00 -11.80 -2.31
C GLN A 340 -15.88 -11.25 -1.43
N PRO A 341 -15.40 -12.02 -0.43
CA PRO A 341 -14.21 -11.65 0.33
C PRO A 341 -13.02 -11.38 -0.59
N GLY A 342 -12.27 -10.30 -0.31
CA GLY A 342 -11.08 -9.91 -1.08
C GLY A 342 -11.36 -9.21 -2.42
N ASP A 343 -12.62 -9.00 -2.79
CA ASP A 343 -12.99 -8.30 -4.02
C ASP A 343 -12.43 -6.87 -4.08
N VAL A 344 -12.01 -6.43 -5.28
CA VAL A 344 -11.44 -5.10 -5.50
C VAL A 344 -12.23 -4.34 -6.57
N ALA A 345 -12.77 -3.18 -6.18
CA ALA A 345 -13.36 -2.22 -7.09
C ALA A 345 -12.35 -1.12 -7.44
N VAL A 346 -11.73 -1.26 -8.62
CA VAL A 346 -10.80 -0.26 -9.18
C VAL A 346 -11.60 0.79 -9.94
N LEU A 347 -11.49 2.08 -9.59
CA LEU A 347 -12.22 3.19 -10.21
C LEU A 347 -11.31 3.95 -11.18
N CYS A 348 -11.82 4.43 -12.32
CA CYS A 348 -10.95 5.14 -13.27
C CYS A 348 -10.49 6.48 -12.71
N ALA A 349 -9.26 6.87 -13.03
CA ALA A 349 -8.76 8.19 -12.67
C ALA A 349 -9.69 9.29 -13.21
N GLY A 350 -10.12 10.19 -12.34
CA GLY A 350 -11.07 11.27 -12.65
C GLY A 350 -12.52 10.83 -12.85
N ALA A 351 -12.85 9.54 -12.67
CA ALA A 351 -14.24 9.08 -12.77
C ALA A 351 -15.10 9.70 -11.67
N VAL A 352 -16.37 9.95 -11.99
CA VAL A 352 -17.35 10.47 -11.04
C VAL A 352 -18.49 9.47 -10.91
N PHE A 353 -18.80 9.10 -9.67
CA PHE A 353 -19.87 8.20 -9.32
C PHE A 353 -20.95 8.96 -8.57
N ASP A 354 -22.11 9.11 -9.20
CA ASP A 354 -23.26 9.77 -8.60
C ASP A 354 -24.06 8.76 -7.77
N LEU A 355 -23.95 8.90 -6.44
CA LEU A 355 -24.44 7.94 -5.47
C LEU A 355 -25.85 8.31 -5.01
N THR A 356 -26.81 7.42 -5.26
CA THR A 356 -28.17 7.52 -4.68
C THR A 356 -28.37 6.62 -3.46
N SER A 357 -27.42 5.72 -3.21
CA SER A 357 -27.26 4.87 -2.03
C SER A 357 -25.75 4.61 -1.82
N PRO A 358 -25.30 4.09 -0.65
CA PRO A 358 -23.87 3.94 -0.40
C PRO A 358 -23.19 2.89 -1.28
N VAL A 359 -21.89 3.04 -1.46
CA VAL A 359 -20.99 1.93 -1.78
C VAL A 359 -20.88 1.03 -0.54
N VAL A 360 -21.24 -0.24 -0.67
CA VAL A 360 -21.35 -1.18 0.46
C VAL A 360 -20.29 -2.25 0.34
N PHE A 361 -19.43 -2.33 1.35
CA PHE A 361 -18.54 -3.46 1.55
C PHE A 361 -19.35 -4.56 2.23
N THR A 362 -19.29 -5.77 1.67
CA THR A 362 -20.16 -6.90 2.02
C THR A 362 -19.39 -8.11 2.55
N ALA A 363 -18.05 -8.06 2.52
CA ALA A 363 -17.19 -9.15 2.96
C ALA A 363 -15.80 -8.64 3.36
N ASP A 364 -15.09 -9.47 4.11
CA ASP A 364 -13.72 -9.19 4.59
C ASP A 364 -12.74 -9.01 3.43
N GLY A 365 -11.71 -8.17 3.63
CA GLY A 365 -10.62 -7.99 2.65
C GLY A 365 -10.97 -7.18 1.41
N GLN A 366 -12.22 -6.71 1.28
CA GLN A 366 -12.67 -5.95 0.12
C GLN A 366 -12.02 -4.57 0.02
N GLN A 367 -11.81 -4.07 -1.20
CA GLN A 367 -11.11 -2.81 -1.44
C GLN A 367 -11.80 -1.95 -2.50
N VAL A 368 -11.78 -0.63 -2.30
CA VAL A 368 -12.14 0.37 -3.31
C VAL A 368 -11.00 1.35 -3.45
N HIS A 369 -10.49 1.54 -4.67
CA HIS A 369 -9.45 2.53 -4.94
C HIS A 369 -9.47 3.05 -6.36
N THR A 370 -8.87 4.22 -6.59
CA THR A 370 -8.65 4.73 -7.95
C THR A 370 -7.47 4.03 -8.62
N GLU A 371 -7.60 3.76 -9.91
CA GLU A 371 -6.52 3.30 -10.77
C GLU A 371 -5.31 4.25 -10.71
N GLY A 372 -4.11 3.69 -10.54
CA GLY A 372 -2.87 4.46 -10.48
C GLY A 372 -2.66 5.23 -9.16
N PHE A 373 -3.52 5.04 -8.15
CA PHE A 373 -3.39 5.60 -6.81
C PHE A 373 -3.01 7.10 -6.78
N PRO A 374 -3.70 7.98 -7.53
CA PRO A 374 -3.40 9.41 -7.49
C PRO A 374 -3.59 9.98 -6.09
N ALA A 375 -2.73 10.94 -5.72
CA ALA A 375 -2.86 11.73 -4.49
C ALA A 375 -3.53 13.09 -4.73
N ASP A 376 -3.82 13.43 -5.99
CA ASP A 376 -4.37 14.73 -6.42
C ASP A 376 -5.85 14.60 -6.85
N ASP A 377 -6.36 15.58 -7.60
CA ASP A 377 -7.74 15.61 -8.08
C ASP A 377 -8.03 14.59 -9.21
N ARG A 378 -7.03 13.81 -9.65
CA ARG A 378 -7.26 12.63 -10.51
C ARG A 378 -7.87 11.45 -9.75
N ARG A 379 -8.01 11.52 -8.43
CA ARG A 379 -8.78 10.55 -7.64
C ARG A 379 -10.22 10.46 -8.18
N ALA A 380 -10.75 9.26 -8.31
CA ALA A 380 -12.15 9.04 -8.60
C ALA A 380 -13.01 9.64 -7.49
N ARG A 381 -14.16 10.22 -7.84
CA ARG A 381 -15.06 10.91 -6.93
C ARG A 381 -16.34 10.11 -6.70
N LEU A 382 -16.59 9.77 -5.45
CA LEU A 382 -17.84 9.21 -4.94
C LEU A 382 -18.70 10.38 -4.44
N ARG A 383 -19.68 10.84 -5.24
CA ARG A 383 -20.47 12.04 -4.93
C ARG A 383 -21.91 11.69 -4.60
N LEU A 384 -22.42 12.11 -3.44
CA LEU A 384 -23.85 11.97 -3.14
C LEU A 384 -24.70 12.81 -4.12
N ALA A 385 -25.67 12.15 -4.72
CA ALA A 385 -26.60 12.73 -5.70
C ALA A 385 -28.08 12.60 -5.28
N SER A 386 -28.36 12.00 -4.12
CA SER A 386 -29.71 11.84 -3.57
C SER A 386 -29.92 12.67 -2.32
N PRO A 387 -31.02 13.42 -2.19
CA PRO A 387 -31.34 14.16 -0.96
C PRO A 387 -31.62 13.23 0.23
N TYR A 388 -31.83 11.93 0.01
CA TYR A 388 -32.12 10.96 1.06
C TYR A 388 -30.89 10.18 1.53
N ALA A 389 -29.84 10.09 0.71
CA ALA A 389 -28.61 9.39 1.06
C ALA A 389 -27.69 10.30 1.88
N ALA A 390 -27.29 9.85 3.05
CA ALA A 390 -26.41 10.60 3.95
C ALA A 390 -25.00 9.99 4.08
N THR A 391 -24.88 8.70 3.76
CA THR A 391 -23.63 7.93 3.76
C THR A 391 -23.26 7.56 2.33
N ALA A 392 -22.02 7.84 1.95
CA ALA A 392 -21.46 7.51 0.63
C ALA A 392 -20.75 6.15 0.65
N VAL A 393 -20.09 5.81 1.76
CA VAL A 393 -19.32 4.57 1.89
C VAL A 393 -19.67 3.87 3.21
N TYR A 394 -20.03 2.59 3.13
CA TYR A 394 -20.45 1.74 4.24
C TYR A 394 -19.54 0.51 4.35
N MET A 395 -18.70 0.50 5.39
CA MET A 395 -17.65 -0.50 5.67
C MET A 395 -17.85 -1.20 7.03
N LEU A 396 -19.08 -1.27 7.55
CA LEU A 396 -19.33 -1.87 8.86
C LEU A 396 -19.29 -3.40 8.81
N ASN A 397 -18.81 -4.00 9.91
CA ASN A 397 -18.88 -5.43 10.25
C ASN A 397 -18.02 -6.35 9.36
N HIS A 398 -17.03 -5.79 8.66
CA HIS A 398 -16.13 -6.53 7.79
C HIS A 398 -14.67 -6.16 8.05
N SER A 399 -13.83 -7.17 8.22
CA SER A 399 -12.44 -7.00 8.62
C SER A 399 -11.52 -6.77 7.41
N ASN A 400 -10.41 -6.06 7.62
CA ASN A 400 -9.36 -5.83 6.62
C ASN A 400 -9.87 -5.20 5.31
N THR A 401 -10.96 -4.42 5.37
CA THR A 401 -11.46 -3.69 4.20
C THR A 401 -10.67 -2.41 3.97
N ALA A 402 -10.59 -1.93 2.73
CA ALA A 402 -9.79 -0.74 2.42
C ALA A 402 -10.51 0.25 1.49
N LEU A 403 -10.47 1.53 1.86
CA LEU A 403 -10.84 2.67 1.02
C LEU A 403 -9.60 3.52 0.80
N SER A 404 -9.13 3.66 -0.45
CA SER A 404 -7.91 4.43 -0.70
C SER A 404 -7.91 5.25 -1.98
N ASN A 405 -7.23 6.38 -1.96
CA ASN A 405 -7.01 7.22 -3.16
C ASN A 405 -8.32 7.60 -3.87
N VAL A 406 -9.34 8.01 -3.12
CA VAL A 406 -10.64 8.45 -3.66
C VAL A 406 -11.05 9.79 -3.05
N ILE A 407 -11.87 10.55 -3.77
CA ILE A 407 -12.60 11.70 -3.23
C ILE A 407 -13.98 11.19 -2.80
N VAL A 408 -14.40 11.47 -1.57
CA VAL A 408 -15.74 11.18 -1.08
C VAL A 408 -16.44 12.50 -0.80
N ASP A 409 -17.47 12.82 -1.58
CA ASP A 409 -18.11 14.13 -1.61
C ASP A 409 -19.58 13.99 -1.18
N GLY A 410 -19.90 14.51 0.00
CA GLY A 410 -21.26 14.50 0.52
C GLY A 410 -22.17 15.50 -0.18
N ASN A 411 -21.64 16.44 -0.97
CA ASN A 411 -22.40 17.42 -1.75
C ASN A 411 -23.41 18.23 -0.90
N GLN A 412 -23.04 18.54 0.34
CA GLN A 412 -23.90 19.25 1.29
C GLN A 412 -24.39 20.61 0.78
N PRO A 413 -23.59 21.48 0.12
CA PRO A 413 -24.09 22.78 -0.36
C PRO A 413 -25.27 22.67 -1.34
N SER A 414 -25.34 21.58 -2.10
CA SER A 414 -26.42 21.36 -3.08
C SER A 414 -27.60 20.60 -2.49
N LEU A 415 -27.35 19.67 -1.55
CA LEU A 415 -28.36 18.73 -1.05
C LEU A 415 -28.85 19.03 0.38
N GLY A 416 -28.26 20.01 1.05
CA GLY A 416 -28.53 20.34 2.45
C GLY A 416 -28.11 19.23 3.41
N GLN A 417 -28.48 19.38 4.68
CA GLN A 417 -28.19 18.41 5.73
C GLN A 417 -29.13 17.19 5.64
N ALA A 418 -28.67 16.06 6.16
CA ALA A 418 -29.42 14.82 6.24
C ALA A 418 -29.19 14.13 7.58
N ASN A 419 -30.19 13.37 8.04
CA ASN A 419 -30.03 12.49 9.19
C ASN A 419 -29.23 11.25 8.78
N GLY A 420 -28.18 10.92 9.52
CA GLY A 420 -27.31 9.77 9.26
C GLY A 420 -26.14 9.73 10.22
N GLN A 421 -25.38 8.63 10.21
CA GLN A 421 -24.24 8.43 11.11
C GLN A 421 -23.00 9.18 10.62
N ALA A 422 -22.54 8.93 9.39
CA ALA A 422 -21.40 9.62 8.81
C ALA A 422 -21.44 9.56 7.28
N LEU A 423 -20.65 10.41 6.61
CA LEU A 423 -20.40 10.30 5.16
C LEU A 423 -19.65 8.99 4.84
N ILE A 424 -18.66 8.63 5.65
CA ILE A 424 -17.93 7.36 5.61
C ILE A 424 -18.10 6.67 6.96
N LEU A 425 -18.59 5.43 6.94
CA LEU A 425 -18.85 4.66 8.13
C LEU A 425 -18.05 3.35 8.09
N ALA A 426 -17.19 3.12 9.07
CA ALA A 426 -16.35 1.92 9.18
C ALA A 426 -16.31 1.39 10.62
N GLY A 427 -15.87 0.15 10.81
CA GLY A 427 -15.81 -0.50 12.13
C GLY A 427 -16.98 -1.47 12.37
N GLY A 428 -17.61 -1.36 13.54
CA GLY A 428 -18.65 -2.27 14.00
C GLY A 428 -18.03 -3.57 14.55
N ALA A 429 -18.40 -4.70 13.97
CA ALA A 429 -17.83 -6.01 14.31
C ALA A 429 -16.48 -6.31 13.60
N GLY A 430 -16.04 -5.44 12.68
CA GLY A 430 -14.82 -5.58 11.89
C GLY A 430 -13.55 -5.14 12.64
N SER A 431 -12.39 -5.63 12.17
CA SER A 431 -11.07 -5.22 12.63
C SER A 431 -10.13 -5.01 11.44
N GLY A 432 -9.24 -4.03 11.54
CA GLY A 432 -8.17 -3.83 10.55
C GLY A 432 -8.56 -3.04 9.31
N GLU A 433 -9.67 -2.30 9.31
CA GLU A 433 -10.07 -1.50 8.16
C GLU A 433 -9.10 -0.32 7.95
N VAL A 434 -8.85 -0.01 6.67
CA VAL A 434 -7.85 0.97 6.24
C VAL A 434 -8.52 2.06 5.42
N ILE A 435 -8.38 3.31 5.86
CA ILE A 435 -8.81 4.50 5.11
C ILE A 435 -7.57 5.36 4.91
N ARG A 436 -7.11 5.50 3.66
CA ARG A 436 -5.86 6.22 3.38
C ARG A 436 -5.84 7.01 2.09
N ASN A 437 -5.10 8.11 2.06
CA ASN A 437 -4.95 8.95 0.86
C ASN A 437 -6.30 9.43 0.27
N ILE A 438 -7.34 9.58 1.11
CA ILE A 438 -8.65 10.04 0.65
C ILE A 438 -8.79 11.55 0.81
N ARG A 439 -9.77 12.13 0.10
CA ARG A 439 -10.23 13.51 0.32
C ARG A 439 -11.73 13.48 0.57
N ALA A 440 -12.15 13.74 1.79
CA ALA A 440 -13.55 13.72 2.18
C ALA A 440 -14.08 15.15 2.29
N LEU A 441 -15.17 15.44 1.57
CA LEU A 441 -15.71 16.77 1.35
C LEU A 441 -17.18 16.84 1.76
N GLU A 442 -17.56 17.94 2.41
CA GLU A 442 -18.94 18.41 2.57
C GLU A 442 -19.93 17.32 3.00
N SER A 443 -19.71 16.75 4.18
CA SER A 443 -20.65 15.80 4.79
C SER A 443 -22.01 16.45 5.04
N ARG A 444 -23.06 15.64 4.84
CA ARG A 444 -24.44 16.01 5.13
C ARG A 444 -24.88 15.61 6.54
N THR A 445 -24.05 14.86 7.25
CA THR A 445 -24.34 14.27 8.56
C THR A 445 -23.48 14.92 9.64
N TRP A 446 -23.63 14.47 10.89
CA TRP A 446 -22.89 15.04 12.02
C TRP A 446 -21.38 14.71 12.00
N ALA A 447 -20.92 13.75 11.18
CA ALA A 447 -19.52 13.39 11.01
C ALA A 447 -19.14 13.14 9.54
N VAL A 448 -17.89 13.41 9.17
CA VAL A 448 -17.34 13.05 7.87
C VAL A 448 -16.92 11.57 7.88
N LEU A 449 -16.13 11.17 8.87
CA LEU A 449 -15.74 9.78 9.09
C LEU A 449 -16.08 9.36 10.52
N GLN A 450 -16.75 8.22 10.66
CA GLN A 450 -16.96 7.57 11.94
C GLN A 450 -16.44 6.14 11.92
N LEU A 451 -15.51 5.86 12.84
CA LEU A 451 -15.10 4.52 13.23
C LEU A 451 -16.03 4.10 14.37
N PHE A 452 -17.12 3.43 14.00
CA PHE A 452 -18.21 3.08 14.87
C PHE A 452 -17.88 1.82 15.69
N GLU A 453 -18.16 1.84 16.97
CA GLU A 453 -18.08 0.69 17.85
C GLU A 453 -19.39 -0.12 17.78
N SER A 454 -19.33 -1.42 17.50
CA SER A 454 -20.49 -2.30 17.75
C SER A 454 -20.34 -2.93 19.12
N LEU A 455 -21.33 -2.73 20.00
CA LEU A 455 -21.40 -3.38 21.31
C LEU A 455 -22.33 -4.61 21.24
N ASP A 456 -21.90 -5.68 20.57
CA ASP A 456 -22.58 -6.97 20.67
C ASP A 456 -22.15 -7.68 21.97
N GLY A 457 -23.08 -7.79 22.92
CA GLY A 457 -22.81 -8.47 24.20
C GLY A 457 -21.76 -7.79 25.07
N GLY A 458 -21.49 -6.50 24.87
CA GLY A 458 -20.57 -5.70 25.69
C GLY A 458 -19.08 -5.81 25.31
N ILE A 459 -18.73 -6.44 24.18
CA ILE A 459 -17.35 -6.51 23.69
C ILE A 459 -17.29 -5.84 22.31
N SER A 460 -16.62 -4.69 22.23
CA SER A 460 -16.28 -4.05 20.95
C SER A 460 -15.26 -4.93 20.22
N ARG A 461 -15.64 -5.46 19.05
CA ARG A 461 -14.68 -6.07 18.10
C ARG A 461 -14.00 -5.03 17.22
N CYS A 462 -14.43 -3.76 17.31
CA CYS A 462 -13.81 -2.70 16.55
C CYS A 462 -12.43 -2.35 17.11
N THR A 463 -11.40 -2.85 16.43
CA THR A 463 -10.00 -2.64 16.81
C THR A 463 -9.09 -2.51 15.60
N ASN A 464 -7.91 -1.93 15.79
CA ASN A 464 -6.82 -1.88 14.80
C ASN A 464 -7.20 -1.15 13.50
N GLN A 465 -8.06 -0.14 13.58
CA GLN A 465 -8.42 0.68 12.42
C GLN A 465 -7.25 1.60 12.06
N LEU A 466 -7.04 1.87 10.76
CA LEU A 466 -6.03 2.82 10.30
C LEU A 466 -6.66 3.93 9.45
N VAL A 467 -6.47 5.17 9.86
CA VAL A 467 -6.83 6.38 9.10
C VAL A 467 -5.58 7.22 8.89
N GLU A 468 -5.08 7.31 7.66
CA GLU A 468 -3.84 8.05 7.41
C GLU A 468 -3.77 8.85 6.12
N ASN A 469 -2.90 9.85 6.12
CA ASN A 469 -2.51 10.62 4.93
C ASN A 469 -3.73 11.17 4.15
N SER A 470 -4.80 11.55 4.86
CA SER A 470 -6.08 11.92 4.26
C SER A 470 -6.48 13.37 4.56
N GLU A 471 -7.29 13.95 3.70
CA GLU A 471 -7.80 15.31 3.78
C GLU A 471 -9.29 15.32 4.12
N PHE A 472 -9.70 16.14 5.10
CA PHE A 472 -11.09 16.28 5.52
C PHE A 472 -11.49 17.75 5.53
N ARG A 473 -12.57 18.10 4.83
CA ARG A 473 -13.16 19.44 4.83
C ARG A 473 -14.67 19.37 4.75
N SER A 474 -15.38 20.11 5.58
CA SER A 474 -16.84 20.05 5.60
C SER A 474 -17.41 21.23 6.36
N SER A 475 -18.21 22.04 5.66
CA SER A 475 -18.89 23.19 6.29
C SER A 475 -19.88 22.80 7.40
N TYR A 476 -20.25 21.52 7.47
CA TYR A 476 -21.16 20.97 8.48
C TYR A 476 -20.62 19.66 9.06
N GLY A 477 -20.93 19.41 10.34
CA GLY A 477 -20.51 18.21 11.05
C GLY A 477 -19.05 18.22 11.50
N SER A 478 -18.64 17.10 12.08
CA SER A 478 -17.31 16.84 12.66
C SER A 478 -16.43 16.12 11.63
N GLY A 479 -15.10 16.19 11.78
CA GLY A 479 -14.17 15.51 10.89
C GLY A 479 -14.15 14.00 11.15
N ILE A 480 -13.22 13.57 11.99
CA ILE A 480 -12.98 12.14 12.28
C ILE A 480 -13.50 11.82 13.69
N ALA A 481 -14.39 10.84 13.83
CA ALA A 481 -14.83 10.29 15.10
C ALA A 481 -14.27 8.87 15.30
N VAL A 482 -13.56 8.65 16.39
CA VAL A 482 -12.86 7.40 16.72
C VAL A 482 -13.45 6.79 17.97
N ALA A 483 -14.12 5.65 17.84
CA ALA A 483 -14.59 4.86 18.98
C ALA A 483 -13.99 3.45 19.03
N CYS A 484 -13.17 3.08 18.04
CA CYS A 484 -12.54 1.77 17.95
C CYS A 484 -11.21 1.72 18.71
N THR A 485 -10.96 0.63 19.43
CA THR A 485 -9.75 0.45 20.25
C THR A 485 -8.51 0.20 19.40
N ASN A 486 -7.31 0.40 19.95
CA ASN A 486 -6.01 0.15 19.31
C ASN A 486 -5.89 0.69 17.86
N SER A 487 -6.60 1.79 17.57
CA SER A 487 -6.72 2.35 16.23
C SER A 487 -5.73 3.50 16.05
N VAL A 488 -5.30 3.73 14.82
CA VAL A 488 -4.31 4.76 14.48
C VAL A 488 -4.94 5.79 13.56
N VAL A 489 -4.89 7.05 13.96
CA VAL A 489 -5.27 8.21 13.15
C VAL A 489 -4.04 9.10 13.00
N ARG A 490 -3.42 9.11 11.82
CA ARG A 490 -2.14 9.82 11.64
C ARG A 490 -1.98 10.59 10.35
N ASN A 491 -1.19 11.67 10.40
CA ASN A 491 -0.79 12.45 9.22
C ASN A 491 -1.97 12.94 8.37
N ASN A 492 -3.13 13.17 8.98
CA ASN A 492 -4.31 13.71 8.29
C ASN A 492 -4.33 15.23 8.37
N THR A 493 -4.91 15.88 7.36
CA THR A 493 -5.19 17.32 7.36
C THR A 493 -6.70 17.54 7.43
N ILE A 494 -7.14 18.23 8.47
CA ILE A 494 -8.55 18.52 8.75
C ILE A 494 -8.73 20.03 8.72
N THR A 495 -9.40 20.55 7.71
CA THR A 495 -9.51 22.01 7.47
C THR A 495 -10.96 22.44 7.38
N ASP A 496 -11.31 23.55 8.03
CA ASP A 496 -12.65 24.17 7.97
C ASP A 496 -13.78 23.15 8.22
N ILE A 497 -13.71 22.43 9.34
CA ILE A 497 -14.76 21.51 9.79
C ILE A 497 -15.78 22.27 10.64
N GLY A 498 -17.07 22.12 10.35
CA GLY A 498 -18.14 22.91 10.99
C GLY A 498 -18.39 22.68 12.49
N SER A 499 -17.82 21.64 13.10
CA SER A 499 -17.87 21.44 14.55
C SER A 499 -16.51 21.05 15.16
N VAL A 500 -16.17 19.77 15.14
CA VAL A 500 -14.99 19.20 15.84
C VAL A 500 -14.07 18.55 14.83
N GLY A 501 -12.78 18.89 14.86
CA GLY A 501 -11.78 18.30 13.95
C GLY A 501 -11.64 16.78 14.12
N ILE A 502 -11.22 16.34 15.30
CA ILE A 502 -11.12 14.91 15.67
C ILE A 502 -11.82 14.68 17.01
N ILE A 503 -12.64 13.64 17.10
CA ILE A 503 -13.30 13.21 18.34
C ILE A 503 -12.79 11.83 18.71
N ILE A 504 -12.40 11.65 19.97
CA ILE A 504 -12.05 10.37 20.56
C ILE A 504 -13.15 10.01 21.56
N PHE A 505 -13.91 8.96 21.27
CA PHE A 505 -14.97 8.43 22.12
C PHE A 505 -14.44 7.28 22.97
N GLY A 506 -13.54 7.61 23.91
CA GLY A 506 -12.94 6.65 24.82
C GLY A 506 -12.34 5.45 24.10
N ALA A 507 -11.31 5.60 23.29
CA ALA A 507 -10.80 4.50 22.44
C ALA A 507 -9.49 3.88 22.98
N PRO A 508 -9.49 3.04 24.04
CA PRO A 508 -8.29 2.48 24.65
C PRO A 508 -7.25 1.95 23.66
N GLY A 509 -5.98 2.26 23.93
CA GLY A 509 -4.84 1.84 23.12
C GLY A 509 -4.66 2.60 21.79
N SER A 510 -5.58 3.49 21.42
CA SER A 510 -5.52 4.21 20.14
C SER A 510 -4.47 5.33 20.12
N LEU A 511 -3.92 5.59 18.93
CA LEU A 511 -2.90 6.60 18.66
C LEU A 511 -3.44 7.65 17.70
N VAL A 512 -3.39 8.92 18.10
CA VAL A 512 -3.72 10.08 17.26
C VAL A 512 -2.46 10.93 17.13
N GLU A 513 -1.78 10.88 15.98
CA GLU A 513 -0.47 11.52 15.83
C GLU A 513 -0.22 12.26 14.51
N GLY A 514 0.57 13.32 14.53
CA GLY A 514 1.00 14.00 13.31
C GLY A 514 -0.13 14.64 12.48
N ASN A 515 -1.34 14.76 13.03
CA ASN A 515 -2.46 15.37 12.33
C ASN A 515 -2.39 16.90 12.41
N VAL A 516 -2.92 17.58 11.40
CA VAL A 516 -3.07 19.03 11.36
C VAL A 516 -4.56 19.36 11.33
N VAL A 517 -5.07 20.02 12.36
CA VAL A 517 -6.44 20.55 12.42
C VAL A 517 -6.39 22.07 12.26
N ARG A 518 -7.08 22.63 11.27
CA ARG A 518 -6.93 24.03 10.88
C ARG A 518 -8.27 24.71 10.62
N ALA A 519 -8.48 25.87 11.27
CA ALA A 519 -9.59 26.76 10.98
C ALA A 519 -9.08 27.96 10.16
N GLU A 520 -9.40 28.00 8.87
CA GLU A 520 -8.94 29.07 7.96
C GLU A 520 -10.02 30.09 7.69
N THR A 521 -11.22 29.63 7.35
CA THR A 521 -12.30 30.49 6.87
C THR A 521 -13.59 30.31 7.65
N GLN A 522 -13.71 29.21 8.40
CA GLN A 522 -14.90 28.86 9.14
C GLN A 522 -14.58 28.60 10.62
N PRO A 523 -15.38 29.13 11.57
CA PRO A 523 -15.22 28.82 12.98
C PRO A 523 -15.42 27.33 13.28
N MET A 524 -14.63 26.81 14.20
CA MET A 524 -14.72 25.44 14.73
C MET A 524 -15.02 25.49 16.23
N PHE A 525 -15.79 24.52 16.72
CA PHE A 525 -15.98 24.36 18.16
C PHE A 525 -14.68 23.87 18.79
N THR A 526 -14.12 22.77 18.26
CA THR A 526 -12.93 22.18 18.87
C THR A 526 -11.96 21.57 17.86
N GLY A 527 -10.69 21.50 18.25
CA GLY A 527 -9.63 20.87 17.47
C GLY A 527 -9.64 19.35 17.62
N ILE A 528 -9.10 18.85 18.73
CA ILE A 528 -9.10 17.42 19.09
C ILE A 528 -9.79 17.25 20.43
N ASN A 529 -10.91 16.53 20.45
CA ASN A 529 -11.82 16.41 21.58
C ASN A 529 -11.80 15.01 22.20
N LEU A 530 -11.64 14.93 23.52
CA LEU A 530 -11.66 13.67 24.29
C LEU A 530 -12.84 13.73 25.28
N VAL A 531 -13.99 13.19 24.89
CA VAL A 531 -15.30 13.67 25.41
C VAL A 531 -16.30 12.60 25.84
N ASP A 532 -16.19 11.36 25.41
CA ASP A 532 -17.24 10.37 25.72
C ASP A 532 -16.89 9.48 26.92
N TYR A 533 -17.89 9.31 27.78
CA TYR A 533 -17.89 8.44 28.94
C TYR A 533 -18.52 7.09 28.65
N ILE A 534 -19.62 7.07 27.89
CA ILE A 534 -20.63 6.01 27.96
C ILE A 534 -20.06 4.68 27.48
N VAL A 535 -19.42 4.68 26.31
CA VAL A 535 -19.04 3.47 25.60
C VAL A 535 -18.02 2.63 26.39
N TYR A 536 -17.06 3.30 27.03
CA TYR A 536 -15.96 2.64 27.73
C TYR A 536 -15.87 3.05 29.20
N ALA A 537 -16.98 3.50 29.77
CA ALA A 537 -17.09 3.96 31.15
C ALA A 537 -15.98 4.96 31.55
N GLY A 538 -15.58 5.85 30.64
CA GLY A 538 -14.51 6.83 30.84
C GLY A 538 -13.09 6.31 30.59
N ALA A 539 -12.89 5.09 30.08
CA ALA A 539 -11.56 4.55 29.83
C ALA A 539 -10.89 5.16 28.58
N TYR A 540 -9.73 5.77 28.81
CA TYR A 540 -8.78 6.22 27.78
C TYR A 540 -7.40 5.58 27.97
N THR A 541 -7.31 4.50 28.74
CA THR A 541 -6.05 3.81 29.04
C THR A 541 -5.28 3.48 27.76
N GLY A 542 -4.05 3.97 27.67
CA GLY A 542 -3.19 3.74 26.51
C GLY A 542 -3.52 4.59 25.28
N VAL A 543 -4.54 5.47 25.34
CA VAL A 543 -4.76 6.50 24.32
C VAL A 543 -3.58 7.45 24.32
N ARG A 544 -2.99 7.68 23.15
CA ARG A 544 -1.90 8.63 22.94
C ARG A 544 -2.30 9.67 21.91
N VAL A 545 -2.31 10.94 22.29
CA VAL A 545 -2.50 12.09 21.40
C VAL A 545 -1.18 12.85 21.33
N HIS A 546 -0.44 12.67 20.24
CA HIS A 546 0.98 13.03 20.18
C HIS A 546 1.33 13.81 18.91
N ALA A 547 2.14 14.87 19.02
CA ALA A 547 2.70 15.56 17.86
C ALA A 547 1.67 16.07 16.82
N ASN A 548 0.46 16.44 17.27
CA ASN A 548 -0.54 17.07 16.40
C ASN A 548 -0.40 18.60 16.42
N VAL A 549 -0.84 19.25 15.34
CA VAL A 549 -0.89 20.71 15.23
C VAL A 549 -2.35 21.15 15.15
N ILE A 550 -2.74 22.10 16.00
CA ILE A 550 -4.05 22.76 15.94
C ILE A 550 -3.83 24.25 15.67
N ASP A 551 -4.42 24.73 14.58
CA ASP A 551 -4.10 26.02 14.00
C ASP A 551 -5.36 26.87 13.73
N ALA A 552 -5.59 27.87 14.60
CA ALA A 552 -6.63 28.88 14.42
C ALA A 552 -6.13 29.98 13.46
N ALA A 553 -5.89 29.59 12.21
CA ALA A 553 -5.14 30.36 11.23
C ALA A 553 -5.85 31.63 10.75
N GLY A 554 -7.17 31.56 10.57
CA GLY A 554 -7.98 32.67 10.07
C GLY A 554 -9.41 32.71 10.59
N ALA A 555 -9.84 31.68 11.32
CA ALA A 555 -11.14 31.61 11.95
C ALA A 555 -11.05 31.01 13.36
N THR A 556 -12.09 31.26 14.16
CA THR A 556 -12.08 30.93 15.59
C THR A 556 -12.07 29.43 15.84
N ILE A 557 -11.24 28.97 16.78
CA ILE A 557 -11.39 27.66 17.43
C ILE A 557 -11.73 27.89 18.90
N ARG A 558 -12.94 27.51 19.34
CA ARG A 558 -13.41 27.84 20.70
C ARG A 558 -12.60 27.14 21.79
N VAL A 559 -12.31 25.85 21.63
CA VAL A 559 -11.42 25.11 22.53
C VAL A 559 -10.53 24.19 21.69
N ALA A 560 -9.21 24.40 21.71
CA ALA A 560 -8.32 23.59 20.89
C ALA A 560 -8.34 22.12 21.32
N MET A 561 -8.13 21.84 22.61
CA MET A 561 -8.12 20.48 23.15
C MET A 561 -8.92 20.39 24.46
N PRO A 562 -10.25 20.17 24.37
CA PRO A 562 -11.06 19.82 25.52
C PRO A 562 -10.81 18.38 25.95
N MET A 563 -10.55 18.20 27.25
CA MET A 563 -10.23 16.93 27.87
C MET A 563 -11.10 16.72 29.11
N GLY A 564 -12.01 15.76 29.04
CA GLY A 564 -12.96 15.47 30.12
C GLY A 564 -14.38 15.94 29.80
N TYR A 565 -15.36 15.18 30.29
CA TYR A 565 -16.78 15.37 29.99
C TYR A 565 -17.26 16.80 30.29
N ARG A 566 -16.82 17.36 31.42
CA ARG A 566 -17.29 18.64 31.95
C ARG A 566 -16.84 19.83 31.12
N VAL A 567 -15.73 19.73 30.37
CA VAL A 567 -15.31 20.82 29.48
C VAL A 567 -16.36 21.06 28.38
N PHE A 568 -17.05 20.00 27.98
CA PHE A 568 -18.04 20.03 26.92
C PHE A 568 -19.49 20.12 27.43
N PHE A 569 -19.79 19.54 28.60
CA PHE A 569 -21.17 19.45 29.09
C PHE A 569 -21.34 20.02 30.50
N CYS A 570 -22.53 20.56 30.78
CA CYS A 570 -22.99 20.75 32.14
C CYS A 570 -23.32 19.39 32.75
N VAL A 571 -22.85 19.12 33.97
CA VAL A 571 -23.28 17.92 34.70
C VAL A 571 -24.36 18.31 35.70
N ASP A 572 -25.48 17.59 35.68
CA ASP A 572 -26.53 17.75 36.70
C ASP A 572 -25.93 17.37 38.07
N PRO A 573 -25.95 18.25 39.08
CA PRO A 573 -25.47 17.92 40.42
C PRO A 573 -26.23 16.76 41.09
N ASN A 574 -27.40 16.37 40.58
CA ASN A 574 -28.16 15.21 41.03
C ASN A 574 -27.86 13.93 40.25
N ASP A 575 -27.10 13.99 39.16
CA ASP A 575 -26.65 12.80 38.44
C ASP A 575 -25.56 12.11 39.30
N PRO A 576 -25.79 10.85 39.74
CA PRO A 576 -24.81 10.14 40.56
C PRO A 576 -23.55 9.73 39.78
N THR A 577 -23.51 9.93 38.47
CA THR A 577 -22.38 9.57 37.60
C THR A 577 -21.21 10.53 37.80
N ASP A 578 -20.04 9.99 38.16
CA ASP A 578 -18.83 10.79 38.43
C ASP A 578 -18.19 11.40 37.15
N TYR A 579 -18.60 10.92 35.96
CA TYR A 579 -18.11 11.33 34.63
C TYR A 579 -16.59 11.57 34.54
N THR A 580 -15.80 10.80 35.28
CA THR A 580 -14.34 10.94 35.35
C THR A 580 -13.68 10.05 34.30
N PHE A 581 -12.78 10.62 33.48
CA PHE A 581 -12.05 9.87 32.45
C PHE A 581 -10.66 9.46 32.93
N PHE A 582 -10.13 8.33 32.47
CA PHE A 582 -8.86 7.81 32.99
C PHE A 582 -7.86 7.27 31.97
N GLY A 583 -6.57 7.53 32.19
CA GLY A 583 -5.45 6.82 31.55
C GLY A 583 -4.92 7.32 30.20
N ALA A 584 -5.23 8.55 29.78
CA ALA A 584 -4.75 9.09 28.50
C ALA A 584 -3.35 9.77 28.61
N THR A 585 -2.60 9.77 27.51
CA THR A 585 -1.36 10.54 27.35
C THR A 585 -1.48 11.55 26.22
N VAL A 586 -1.27 12.83 26.51
CA VAL A 586 -1.36 13.95 25.56
C VAL A 586 -0.03 14.70 25.57
N THR A 587 0.77 14.55 24.51
CA THR A 587 2.17 15.01 24.51
C THR A 587 2.58 15.69 23.22
N ASP A 588 3.47 16.68 23.33
CA ASP A 588 4.15 17.30 22.19
C ASP A 588 3.21 17.86 21.10
N ASN A 589 1.96 18.19 21.45
CA ASN A 589 1.04 18.86 20.54
C ASN A 589 1.33 20.36 20.50
N ILE A 590 1.07 20.98 19.36
CA ILE A 590 1.35 22.40 19.11
C ILE A 590 0.04 23.12 18.83
N LEU A 591 -0.24 24.17 19.60
CA LEU A 591 -1.30 25.13 19.32
C LEU A 591 -0.69 26.40 18.71
N ARG A 592 -1.34 26.95 17.68
CA ARG A 592 -0.95 28.24 17.09
C ARG A 592 -2.15 28.95 16.45
N GLY A 593 -1.95 30.20 16.07
CA GLY A 593 -2.98 31.03 15.42
C GLY A 593 -3.48 32.16 16.31
N ALA A 594 -4.14 33.16 15.71
CA ALA A 594 -4.54 34.39 16.40
C ALA A 594 -5.97 34.35 16.96
N TYR A 595 -6.75 33.34 16.59
CA TYR A 595 -8.19 33.28 16.84
C TYR A 595 -8.56 32.07 17.71
N MET A 596 -7.86 31.88 18.82
CA MET A 596 -8.13 30.74 19.71
C MET A 596 -8.90 31.20 20.94
N GLY A 597 -9.91 30.44 21.34
CA GLY A 597 -10.57 30.60 22.63
C GLY A 597 -9.69 30.01 23.72
N TYR A 598 -10.04 28.83 24.20
CA TYR A 598 -9.26 28.06 25.16
C TYR A 598 -8.23 27.17 24.44
N GLY A 599 -7.05 26.99 25.01
CA GLY A 599 -6.04 26.06 24.50
C GLY A 599 -6.31 24.62 24.97
N PHE A 600 -5.45 24.11 25.84
CA PHE A 600 -5.62 22.85 26.56
C PHE A 600 -6.52 23.07 27.78
N ALA A 601 -7.73 22.52 27.76
CA ALA A 601 -8.73 22.65 28.82
C ALA A 601 -9.05 21.28 29.42
N VAL A 602 -8.80 21.09 30.72
CA VAL A 602 -8.92 19.80 31.41
C VAL A 602 -9.89 19.86 32.59
N ASP A 603 -10.95 19.05 32.60
CA ASP A 603 -11.90 18.97 33.72
C ASP A 603 -12.53 17.58 33.87
N GLY A 604 -12.22 16.90 34.98
CA GLY A 604 -12.80 15.58 35.30
C GLY A 604 -11.98 14.41 34.74
N VAL A 605 -10.66 14.41 34.95
CA VAL A 605 -9.77 13.33 34.49
C VAL A 605 -8.90 12.77 35.62
N ARG A 606 -8.50 11.50 35.55
CA ARG A 606 -7.63 10.82 36.53
C ARG A 606 -6.55 10.00 35.83
N ASP A 607 -5.33 10.00 36.36
CA ASP A 607 -4.19 9.24 35.79
C ASP A 607 -3.84 9.63 34.35
N TRP A 608 -4.02 10.91 34.01
CA TRP A 608 -3.61 11.45 32.71
C TRP A 608 -2.17 11.97 32.75
N THR A 609 -1.49 11.93 31.61
CA THR A 609 -0.19 12.58 31.41
C THR A 609 -0.32 13.64 30.32
N VAL A 610 -0.22 14.91 30.66
CA VAL A 610 -0.33 16.05 29.73
C VAL A 610 0.91 16.92 29.84
N THR A 611 1.93 16.63 29.02
CA THR A 611 3.27 17.23 29.12
C THR A 611 3.90 17.48 27.76
N GLY A 612 4.91 18.36 27.66
CA GLY A 612 5.62 18.63 26.41
C GLY A 612 4.82 19.41 25.35
N ASN A 613 3.55 19.72 25.62
CA ASN A 613 2.71 20.45 24.70
C ASN A 613 3.11 21.94 24.66
N GLN A 614 3.02 22.55 23.48
CA GLN A 614 3.45 23.91 23.22
C GLN A 614 2.28 24.74 22.72
N ASP A 615 2.19 25.97 23.22
CA ASP A 615 1.13 26.88 22.84
C ASP A 615 1.74 28.21 22.41
N PHE A 616 1.53 28.52 21.13
CA PHE A 616 1.91 29.76 20.46
C PHE A 616 0.69 30.54 20.00
N ALA A 617 -0.52 30.15 20.42
CA ALA A 617 -1.75 30.79 20.01
C ALA A 617 -2.01 32.07 20.83
N THR A 618 -2.88 32.93 20.29
CA THR A 618 -3.45 34.06 21.03
C THR A 618 -4.85 33.68 21.50
N HIS A 619 -5.07 33.82 22.81
CA HIS A 619 -6.32 33.42 23.48
C HIS A 619 -7.24 34.63 23.69
N SER A 620 -8.49 34.52 23.23
CA SER A 620 -9.49 35.60 23.31
C SER A 620 -10.91 35.05 23.33
N GLY A 621 -11.87 35.88 23.75
CA GLY A 621 -13.29 35.55 23.80
C GLY A 621 -13.86 35.85 25.18
N THR A 622 -15.18 36.09 25.23
CA THR A 622 -15.86 36.50 26.47
C THR A 622 -16.72 35.35 26.99
N PRO A 623 -16.35 34.73 28.14
CA PRO A 623 -17.17 33.69 28.72
C PRO A 623 -18.46 34.26 29.32
N PHE A 624 -19.52 33.46 29.31
CA PHE A 624 -20.80 33.81 29.93
C PHE A 624 -21.34 32.67 30.79
N ALA A 625 -22.29 33.00 31.67
CA ALA A 625 -22.82 32.05 32.63
C ALA A 625 -23.66 30.94 31.95
N VAL A 626 -23.33 29.69 32.25
CA VAL A 626 -24.04 28.46 31.86
C VAL A 626 -24.14 27.53 33.08
N CYS A 627 -24.72 26.34 32.96
CA CYS A 627 -24.72 25.31 34.03
C CYS A 627 -25.13 25.84 35.43
N ASN A 628 -26.37 26.33 35.58
CA ASN A 628 -26.88 26.93 36.82
C ASN A 628 -26.16 28.21 37.28
N GLY A 629 -25.65 29.01 36.32
CA GLY A 629 -25.07 30.33 36.60
C GLY A 629 -23.56 30.34 36.80
N LEU A 630 -22.88 29.22 36.53
CA LEU A 630 -21.42 29.12 36.52
C LEU A 630 -20.86 29.74 35.24
N THR A 631 -19.95 30.70 35.39
CA THR A 631 -19.20 31.27 34.27
C THR A 631 -17.81 30.63 34.22
N PRO A 632 -17.39 30.07 33.07
CA PRO A 632 -16.01 29.59 32.92
C PRO A 632 -14.99 30.71 33.16
N SER A 633 -13.79 30.31 33.56
CA SER A 633 -12.66 31.24 33.66
C SER A 633 -12.33 31.85 32.29
N PRO A 634 -11.72 33.05 32.24
CA PRO A 634 -11.29 33.64 30.98
C PRO A 634 -10.38 32.70 30.16
N PRO A 635 -10.41 32.76 28.82
CA PRO A 635 -9.65 31.83 27.98
C PRO A 635 -8.14 31.98 28.14
N ALA A 636 -7.44 30.86 28.23
CA ALA A 636 -5.99 30.80 28.25
C ALA A 636 -5.46 29.48 27.65
N GLY A 637 -4.13 29.42 27.50
CA GLY A 637 -3.43 28.31 26.85
C GLY A 637 -3.46 26.98 27.58
N PHE A 638 -3.24 26.99 28.91
CA PHE A 638 -3.16 25.77 29.73
C PHE A 638 -4.03 25.92 30.98
N GLN A 639 -5.21 25.32 30.97
CA GLN A 639 -6.17 25.43 32.06
C GLN A 639 -6.66 24.05 32.51
N ILE A 640 -6.77 23.89 33.83
CA ILE A 640 -7.20 22.65 34.46
C ILE A 640 -8.08 22.96 35.67
N HIS A 641 -9.13 22.19 35.87
CA HIS A 641 -9.86 22.24 37.14
C HIS A 641 -9.26 21.26 38.14
N ARG A 642 -8.34 21.73 39.00
CA ARG A 642 -7.50 20.88 39.86
C ARG A 642 -8.28 20.09 40.90
N ALA A 643 -9.42 20.60 41.34
CA ALA A 643 -10.27 19.91 42.31
C ALA A 643 -10.90 18.63 41.74
N ARG A 644 -11.06 18.53 40.41
CA ARG A 644 -11.68 17.38 39.71
C ARG A 644 -10.70 16.61 38.83
N SER A 645 -9.44 17.03 38.74
CA SER A 645 -8.48 16.46 37.81
C SER A 645 -7.19 16.02 38.52
N GLN A 646 -6.78 14.78 38.27
CA GLN A 646 -5.59 14.14 38.86
C GLN A 646 -4.71 13.54 37.76
N GLY A 647 -3.39 13.67 37.88
CA GLY A 647 -2.44 13.20 36.87
C GLY A 647 -1.13 13.99 36.88
N THR A 648 -0.33 13.78 35.83
CA THR A 648 0.93 14.48 35.60
C THR A 648 0.71 15.56 34.55
N PHE A 649 0.81 16.82 34.96
CA PHE A 649 0.59 17.99 34.10
C PHE A 649 1.82 18.89 34.07
N GLN A 650 2.13 19.47 32.92
CA GLN A 650 3.22 20.44 32.78
C GLN A 650 2.99 21.73 33.61
N PRO A 651 4.06 22.44 34.04
CA PRO A 651 3.95 23.55 34.99
C PRO A 651 3.07 24.73 34.54
N GLN A 652 2.85 24.89 33.24
CA GLN A 652 2.08 26.00 32.68
C GLN A 652 0.57 25.94 33.02
N PHE A 653 0.05 24.78 33.43
CA PHE A 653 -1.36 24.63 33.77
C PHE A 653 -1.77 25.45 34.99
N VAL A 654 -2.76 26.34 34.82
CA VAL A 654 -3.37 27.12 35.90
C VAL A 654 -4.74 26.56 36.28
N ASP A 655 -5.11 26.74 37.55
CA ASP A 655 -6.43 26.31 38.03
C ASP A 655 -7.53 27.18 37.40
N ALA A 656 -8.61 26.55 36.93
CA ALA A 656 -9.69 27.22 36.21
C ALA A 656 -11.02 26.46 36.33
N ILE A 657 -12.12 27.20 36.26
CA ILE A 657 -13.47 26.64 36.05
C ILE A 657 -13.68 26.50 34.54
N LEU A 658 -13.91 25.28 34.07
CA LEU A 658 -13.98 24.97 32.63
C LEU A 658 -15.29 24.31 32.21
N GLU A 659 -16.26 24.23 33.12
CA GLU A 659 -17.51 23.53 32.88
C GLU A 659 -18.29 24.16 31.72
N SER A 660 -18.53 23.38 30.67
CA SER A 660 -19.18 23.79 29.42
C SER A 660 -18.46 24.94 28.69
N ALA A 661 -17.14 25.08 28.87
CA ALA A 661 -16.33 26.11 28.21
C ALA A 661 -16.48 26.13 26.68
N VAL A 662 -16.73 24.97 26.05
CA VAL A 662 -16.99 24.86 24.60
C VAL A 662 -18.22 25.66 24.14
N TRP A 663 -19.27 25.71 24.97
CA TRP A 663 -20.54 26.37 24.65
C TRP A 663 -20.65 27.79 25.22
N ALA A 664 -19.88 28.08 26.26
CA ALA A 664 -20.03 29.26 27.10
C ALA A 664 -19.00 30.37 26.78
N ILE A 665 -18.65 30.51 25.51
CA ILE A 665 -17.75 31.55 25.00
C ILE A 665 -18.31 32.15 23.72
N ASN A 666 -18.37 33.48 23.68
CA ASN A 666 -18.67 34.21 22.45
C ASN A 666 -17.39 34.47 21.67
N ASP A 667 -17.50 34.32 20.35
CA ASP A 667 -16.43 34.58 19.38
C ASP A 667 -15.96 36.05 19.39
#